data_AF-A0A4Y9Y3X5-F1
#
_entry.id   AF-A0A4Y9Y3X5-F1
#
_cell.length_a   1.000
_cell.length_b   1.000
_cell.length_c   1.000
_cell.angle_alpha   90.00
_cell.angle_beta   90.00
_cell.angle_gamma   90.00
#
_symmetry.space_group_name_H-M   'P 1'
#
loop_
_entity.id
_entity.type
_entity.pdbx_description
1 polymer ?
#
loop_
_entity_poly.entity_id
_entity_poly.type
_entity_poly.pdbx_seq_one_letter_code
_entity_poly.pdbx_strand_id
1 'polypeptide(L)'
;MTTPTSFKPDMPGKLRKLMKQKDCIICPGVFDGISAHVANNAGFDCLYLAGSGASGSVIGEPDLSVITGTELANTARVITEISDVPVIADADTGFGGPLNVARTIALYESAGVAGCHIEDQTFPKRCGQLNGKDVVDMETYLERIVSAVKARRNPDFLIIARTDARNAAQFGGGDAGEEAFEEGVKRLKAALKAGADVAFMESPRTMEEGARLVKALAPHPVMINVLPNGLTGNYKVEDCKRLGFKLAIYPCTGFIPATIAMERSYAALRDKGTDLDNCEGWQIKDFFERVGLKPSFDFDRAIAESVPRLAIPPSAVLELVRDALADVGGPEYILINFATLLYFDPAYLTDQEGAGPPRWVYFTWALGLFFYQTFDAIDGKQARRTGMAGPLGEMFDHGCDALNTTLEAILTCRALNLGRSWWTIASQCATLANFYLSTWEEYHTGQLFLGYFSGPVEGILMIVGIYFISGVFGATVWDQRFLDVTRLRNVPAIEQRIPDIALNEAFMVFGAFGLAFNIVVSYINVVKHRLSTKQNPLTPLIYLLPFPVSVLAEFAWLSAPSFKESAILHSPMVIPFMCSWGLQFAHQVSRMILAHVTKQPFPWWDSMWIWSIVGAVDANLPVLLDREPLIQNSRRNAAIFVYLTLAVSFLSYARFCTLVIRDITNYLGIACFTVRKKDRSGEWVEASAVDAKKH
;
A
#
# COMPACT_ATOMS: atom_id res chain seq x y z
N MET A 1 0.49 -7.03 19.13
CA MET A 1 -0.45 -5.91 18.91
C MET A 1 -1.65 -6.32 18.06
N THR A 2 -2.87 -6.02 18.52
CA THR A 2 -4.15 -6.24 17.79
C THR A 2 -4.64 -4.99 17.04
N THR A 3 -4.01 -3.85 17.27
CA THR A 3 -4.28 -2.55 16.65
C THR A 3 -2.96 -1.92 16.20
N PRO A 4 -2.94 -1.01 15.19
CA PRO A 4 -1.71 -0.40 14.68
C PRO A 4 -1.04 0.48 15.75
N THR A 5 -1.85 1.04 16.64
CA THR A 5 -1.42 1.80 17.80
C THR A 5 -1.89 1.11 19.08
N SER A 6 -1.06 1.20 20.11
CA SER A 6 -1.20 0.55 21.41
C SER A 6 -1.33 1.63 22.49
N PHE A 7 -2.41 2.43 22.47
CA PHE A 7 -2.73 3.19 23.68
C PHE A 7 -3.28 2.23 24.73
N LYS A 8 -2.49 1.92 25.75
CA LYS A 8 -2.87 0.96 26.79
C LYS A 8 -3.19 1.69 28.09
N PRO A 9 -4.39 1.46 28.65
CA PRO A 9 -4.73 2.04 29.93
C PRO A 9 -3.85 1.46 31.05
N ASP A 10 -3.45 2.33 31.98
CA ASP A 10 -2.79 2.00 33.24
C ASP A 10 -1.48 1.18 33.18
N MET A 11 -0.51 1.65 32.39
CA MET A 11 0.85 1.12 32.39
C MET A 11 1.58 1.24 33.75
N PRO A 12 1.43 2.34 34.53
CA PRO A 12 1.93 2.40 35.89
C PRO A 12 1.43 1.27 36.82
N GLY A 13 0.11 1.02 36.86
CA GLY A 13 -0.46 -0.05 37.68
C GLY A 13 0.00 -1.44 37.22
N LYS A 14 0.16 -1.66 35.90
CA LYS A 14 0.74 -2.89 35.35
C LYS A 14 2.18 -3.09 35.85
N LEU A 15 3.01 -2.05 35.86
CA LEU A 15 4.39 -2.14 36.37
C LEU A 15 4.42 -2.49 37.87
N ARG A 16 3.57 -1.85 38.69
CA ARG A 16 3.42 -2.17 40.12
C ARG A 16 3.04 -3.63 40.34
N LYS A 17 2.12 -4.16 39.53
CA LYS A 17 1.70 -5.58 39.59
C LYS A 17 2.86 -6.51 39.24
N LEU A 18 3.60 -6.22 38.17
CA LEU A 18 4.77 -7.01 37.78
C LEU A 18 5.82 -7.01 38.89
N MET A 19 6.05 -5.86 39.56
CA MET A 19 6.97 -5.80 40.70
C MET A 19 6.47 -6.66 41.86
N LYS A 20 5.18 -6.83 42.09
CA LYS A 20 4.73 -7.77 43.13
C LYS A 20 4.93 -9.24 42.74
N GLN A 21 4.87 -9.55 41.44
CA GLN A 21 4.84 -10.93 40.93
C GLN A 21 6.22 -11.51 40.60
N LYS A 22 7.17 -10.69 40.18
CA LYS A 22 8.49 -11.15 39.69
C LYS A 22 9.60 -10.78 40.65
N ASP A 23 10.62 -11.63 40.76
CA ASP A 23 11.78 -11.37 41.61
C ASP A 23 12.55 -10.13 41.14
N CYS A 24 12.90 -10.10 39.85
CA CYS A 24 13.55 -8.98 39.17
C CYS A 24 12.94 -8.79 37.78
N ILE A 25 12.59 -7.56 37.42
CA ILE A 25 12.12 -7.20 36.07
C ILE A 25 13.31 -6.68 35.26
N ILE A 26 13.51 -7.25 34.08
CA ILE A 26 14.58 -6.87 33.17
C ILE A 26 14.04 -5.89 32.13
N CYS A 27 14.67 -4.73 32.04
CA CYS A 27 14.25 -3.62 31.20
C CYS A 27 15.37 -3.28 30.21
N PRO A 28 15.36 -3.82 28.98
CA PRO A 28 16.35 -3.47 27.97
C PRO A 28 16.17 -2.02 27.52
N GLY A 29 17.28 -1.38 27.18
CA GLY A 29 17.32 -0.02 26.67
C GLY A 29 16.79 0.09 25.25
N VAL A 30 15.80 0.96 25.07
CA VAL A 30 15.26 1.42 23.80
C VAL A 30 15.50 2.93 23.69
N PHE A 31 15.58 3.43 22.46
CA PHE A 31 16.01 4.81 22.18
C PHE A 31 15.19 5.50 21.09
N ASP A 32 14.40 4.75 20.33
CA ASP A 32 13.56 5.22 19.23
C ASP A 32 12.43 4.22 18.90
N GLY A 33 11.67 4.48 17.82
CA GLY A 33 10.59 3.61 17.37
C GLY A 33 11.07 2.23 16.85
N ILE A 34 12.23 2.18 16.19
CA ILE A 34 12.77 0.93 15.62
C ILE A 34 13.16 -0.01 16.76
N SER A 35 13.96 0.48 17.71
CA SER A 35 14.41 -0.30 18.87
C SER A 35 13.26 -0.79 19.74
N ALA A 36 12.21 0.03 19.93
CA ALA A 36 11.01 -0.37 20.66
C ALA A 36 10.26 -1.53 19.97
N HIS A 37 10.06 -1.47 18.64
CA HIS A 37 9.45 -2.58 17.89
C HIS A 37 10.25 -3.88 18.00
N VAL A 38 11.57 -3.80 17.86
CA VAL A 38 12.46 -4.96 17.98
C VAL A 38 12.40 -5.54 19.40
N ALA A 39 12.43 -4.69 20.44
CA ALA A 39 12.37 -5.12 21.83
C ALA A 39 11.02 -5.74 22.21
N ASN A 40 9.90 -5.24 21.69
CA ASN A 40 8.57 -5.83 21.91
C ASN A 40 8.51 -7.29 21.41
N ASN A 41 9.09 -7.56 20.23
CA ASN A 41 9.12 -8.90 19.65
C ASN A 41 10.02 -9.88 20.44
N ALA A 42 10.97 -9.35 21.22
CA ALA A 42 11.84 -10.16 22.06
C ALA A 42 11.18 -10.63 23.37
N GLY A 43 9.99 -10.11 23.72
CA GLY A 43 9.15 -10.65 24.80
C GLY A 43 9.53 -10.21 26.23
N PHE A 44 10.15 -9.04 26.39
CA PHE A 44 10.43 -8.46 27.72
C PHE A 44 9.16 -7.92 28.38
N ASP A 45 9.10 -7.93 29.72
CA ASP A 45 7.93 -7.48 30.48
C ASP A 45 7.87 -5.96 30.72
N CYS A 46 8.98 -5.26 30.50
CA CYS A 46 9.14 -3.83 30.69
C CYS A 46 10.29 -3.35 29.79
N LEU A 47 10.25 -2.11 29.33
CA LEU A 47 11.32 -1.47 28.56
C LEU A 47 11.88 -0.27 29.33
N TYR A 48 13.05 0.19 28.91
CA TYR A 48 13.71 1.37 29.48
C TYR A 48 14.08 2.36 28.37
N LEU A 49 13.54 3.58 28.40
CA LEU A 49 14.00 4.67 27.54
C LEU A 49 15.33 5.21 28.08
N ALA A 50 16.41 4.89 27.37
CA ALA A 50 17.75 5.33 27.73
C ALA A 50 18.01 6.77 27.24
N GLY A 51 18.24 7.70 28.17
CA GLY A 51 18.54 9.10 27.87
C GLY A 51 19.74 9.26 26.92
N SER A 52 20.80 8.47 27.14
CA SER A 52 21.99 8.49 26.27
C SER A 52 21.72 7.98 24.85
N GLY A 53 20.90 6.94 24.71
CA GLY A 53 20.50 6.42 23.40
C GLY A 53 19.62 7.41 22.65
N ALA A 54 18.66 8.02 23.35
CA ALA A 54 17.80 9.04 22.77
C ALA A 54 18.58 10.30 22.37
N SER A 55 19.54 10.77 23.17
CA SER A 55 20.43 11.88 22.80
C SER A 55 21.17 11.58 21.49
N GLY A 56 21.80 10.41 21.40
CA GLY A 56 22.51 10.00 20.18
C GLY A 56 21.59 9.84 18.97
N SER A 57 20.36 9.34 19.16
CA SER A 57 19.43 9.05 18.06
C SER A 57 18.63 10.26 17.58
N VAL A 58 18.24 11.16 18.49
CA VAL A 58 17.30 12.26 18.20
C VAL A 58 18.04 13.52 17.81
N ILE A 59 19.11 13.86 18.53
CA ILE A 59 19.87 15.09 18.31
C ILE A 59 21.30 14.84 17.80
N GLY A 60 21.77 13.58 17.77
CA GLY A 60 23.09 13.25 17.26
C GLY A 60 24.24 13.65 18.20
N GLU A 61 23.94 13.90 19.48
CA GLU A 61 24.91 14.42 20.45
C GLU A 61 25.17 13.45 21.61
N PRO A 62 26.39 13.47 22.19
CA PRO A 62 26.70 12.69 23.38
C PRO A 62 25.86 13.14 24.57
N ASP A 63 25.69 12.23 25.54
CA ASP A 63 24.87 12.46 26.72
C ASP A 63 25.50 13.43 27.74
N LEU A 64 25.35 14.72 27.44
CA LEU A 64 25.89 15.86 28.19
C LEU A 64 24.79 16.87 28.57
N SER A 65 23.56 16.38 28.82
CA SER A 65 22.41 17.21 29.22
C SER A 65 21.96 18.25 28.18
N VAL A 66 22.26 18.00 26.91
CA VAL A 66 21.91 18.86 25.76
C VAL A 66 20.50 18.59 25.24
N ILE A 67 20.03 17.34 25.33
CA ILE A 67 18.66 16.97 24.99
C ILE A 67 17.68 17.62 25.98
N THR A 68 16.58 18.15 25.47
CA THR A 68 15.55 18.80 26.27
C THR A 68 14.53 17.79 26.79
N GLY A 69 13.88 18.11 27.92
CA GLY A 69 12.80 17.28 28.46
C GLY A 69 11.61 17.11 27.49
N THR A 70 11.41 18.04 26.55
CA THR A 70 10.35 17.92 25.53
C THR A 70 10.73 16.89 24.46
N GLU A 71 11.99 16.86 24.01
CA GLU A 71 12.48 15.88 23.04
C GLU A 71 12.45 14.46 23.62
N LEU A 72 12.87 14.29 24.88
CA LEU A 72 12.74 12.99 25.57
C LEU A 72 11.29 12.58 25.77
N ALA A 73 10.39 13.51 26.13
CA ALA A 73 8.97 13.19 26.27
C ALA A 73 8.31 12.81 24.93
N ASN A 74 8.69 13.46 23.83
CA ASN A 74 8.23 13.10 22.50
C ASN A 74 8.73 11.72 22.08
N THR A 75 10.00 11.40 22.37
CA THR A 75 10.58 10.09 22.13
C THR A 75 9.88 9.01 22.96
N ALA A 76 9.61 9.31 24.24
CA ALA A 76 8.83 8.45 25.11
C ALA A 76 7.44 8.17 24.55
N ARG A 77 6.75 9.20 24.04
CA ARG A 77 5.41 9.05 23.42
C ARG A 77 5.44 8.10 22.22
N VAL A 78 6.43 8.24 21.33
CA VAL A 78 6.59 7.32 20.19
C VAL A 78 6.77 5.89 20.67
N ILE A 79 7.62 5.67 21.68
CA ILE A 79 7.93 4.34 22.20
C ILE A 79 6.71 3.72 22.90
N THR A 80 6.02 4.46 23.75
CA THR A 80 4.87 3.95 24.52
C THR A 80 3.65 3.68 23.63
N GLU A 81 3.40 4.48 22.59
CA GLU A 81 2.32 4.27 21.62
C GLU A 81 2.44 2.93 20.87
N ILE A 82 3.65 2.39 20.76
CA ILE A 82 3.92 1.09 20.13
C ILE A 82 4.35 0.02 21.15
N SER A 83 4.45 0.31 22.44
CA SER A 83 4.86 -0.68 23.43
C SER A 83 3.66 -1.41 24.04
N ASP A 84 3.71 -2.74 24.08
CA ASP A 84 2.69 -3.57 24.75
C ASP A 84 2.98 -3.71 26.28
N VAL A 85 4.11 -3.18 26.74
CA VAL A 85 4.62 -3.29 28.10
C VAL A 85 4.98 -1.94 28.71
N PRO A 86 5.04 -1.81 30.06
CA PRO A 86 5.43 -0.58 30.71
C PRO A 86 6.82 -0.09 30.27
N VAL A 87 6.99 1.23 30.22
CA VAL A 87 8.26 1.88 29.88
C VAL A 87 8.72 2.73 31.07
N ILE A 88 9.96 2.55 31.50
CA ILE A 88 10.62 3.42 32.48
C ILE A 88 11.51 4.40 31.72
N ALA A 89 11.50 5.69 32.05
CA ALA A 89 12.29 6.70 31.36
C ALA A 89 13.37 7.34 32.25
N ASP A 90 14.47 7.75 31.61
CA ASP A 90 15.46 8.67 32.18
C ASP A 90 14.93 10.11 32.16
N ALA A 91 14.84 10.75 33.33
CA ALA A 91 14.43 12.14 33.45
C ALA A 91 15.60 13.07 33.79
N ASP A 92 16.85 12.60 33.70
CA ASP A 92 18.05 13.33 34.08
C ASP A 92 17.88 13.96 35.48
N THR A 93 18.13 15.26 35.58
CA THR A 93 17.95 16.07 36.80
C THR A 93 16.54 16.70 36.90
N GLY A 94 15.63 16.39 35.97
CA GLY A 94 14.32 17.03 35.83
C GLY A 94 14.30 18.33 35.03
N PHE A 95 15.38 18.61 34.27
CA PHE A 95 15.50 19.72 33.30
C PHE A 95 15.31 21.13 33.88
N GLY A 96 15.67 21.34 35.15
CA GLY A 96 15.65 22.65 35.81
C GLY A 96 15.28 22.57 37.29
N GLY A 97 14.56 23.59 37.78
CA GLY A 97 14.09 23.65 39.16
C GLY A 97 12.76 22.91 39.39
N PRO A 98 12.11 23.09 40.56
CA PRO A 98 10.88 22.39 40.93
C PRO A 98 9.75 22.43 39.89
N LEU A 99 9.54 23.58 39.24
CA LEU A 99 8.52 23.73 38.20
C LEU A 99 8.86 22.94 36.93
N ASN A 100 10.15 22.84 36.59
CA ASN A 100 10.62 22.04 35.46
C ASN A 100 10.47 20.54 35.75
N VAL A 101 10.79 20.11 36.98
CA VAL A 101 10.56 18.73 37.44
C VAL A 101 9.07 18.39 37.33
N ALA A 102 8.19 19.26 37.84
CA ALA A 102 6.75 19.03 37.78
C ALA A 102 6.23 18.94 36.34
N ARG A 103 6.72 19.81 35.45
CA ARG A 103 6.40 19.75 34.01
C ARG A 103 6.91 18.45 33.37
N THR A 104 8.10 17.99 33.72
CA THR A 104 8.69 16.74 33.21
C THR A 104 7.84 15.53 33.59
N ILE A 105 7.40 15.44 34.86
CA ILE A 105 6.47 14.39 35.30
C ILE A 105 5.16 14.44 34.52
N ALA A 106 4.58 15.64 34.37
CA ALA A 106 3.34 15.80 33.61
C ALA A 106 3.47 15.37 32.13
N LEU A 107 4.61 15.69 31.50
CA LEU A 107 4.92 15.28 30.13
C LEU A 107 5.07 13.75 30.01
N TYR A 108 5.80 13.11 30.92
CA TYR A 108 6.01 11.66 30.89
C TYR A 108 4.73 10.88 31.17
N GLU A 109 3.92 11.30 32.15
CA GLU A 109 2.59 10.71 32.36
C GLU A 109 1.71 10.87 31.11
N SER A 110 1.72 12.05 30.47
CA SER A 110 0.94 12.28 29.24
C SER A 110 1.43 11.44 28.06
N ALA A 111 2.73 11.13 28.02
CA ALA A 111 3.33 10.25 27.06
C ALA A 111 3.07 8.77 27.38
N GLY A 112 2.41 8.41 28.49
CA GLY A 112 2.11 7.01 28.83
C GLY A 112 3.28 6.25 29.47
N VAL A 113 4.32 6.95 29.92
CA VAL A 113 5.44 6.37 30.68
C VAL A 113 4.92 5.80 32.00
N ALA A 114 5.46 4.66 32.44
CA ALA A 114 5.04 3.98 33.66
C ALA A 114 5.78 4.46 34.92
N GLY A 115 6.96 5.04 34.73
CA GLY A 115 7.76 5.63 35.78
C GLY A 115 9.03 6.26 35.23
N CYS A 116 9.72 7.06 36.03
CA CYS A 116 11.01 7.62 35.63
C CYS A 116 11.98 7.67 36.79
N HIS A 117 13.27 7.78 36.47
CA HIS A 117 14.30 8.07 37.48
C HIS A 117 14.79 9.52 37.35
N ILE A 118 15.06 10.14 38.50
CA ILE A 118 15.57 11.52 38.64
C ILE A 118 16.82 11.47 39.52
N GLU A 119 17.87 12.17 39.10
CA GLU A 119 19.21 12.09 39.69
C GLU A 119 19.66 13.35 40.45
N ASP A 120 20.71 13.19 41.26
CA ASP A 120 21.32 14.23 42.08
C ASP A 120 22.55 14.89 41.44
N GLN A 121 22.81 14.69 40.15
CA GLN A 121 23.94 15.36 39.47
C GLN A 121 23.76 16.89 39.46
N THR A 122 24.89 17.61 39.46
CA THR A 122 24.95 19.03 39.14
C THR A 122 24.52 19.28 37.68
N PHE A 123 23.87 20.40 37.40
CA PHE A 123 23.52 20.78 36.03
C PHE A 123 24.65 21.62 35.39
N PRO A 124 25.05 21.36 34.12
CA PRO A 124 24.58 20.28 33.24
C PRO A 124 25.10 18.91 33.69
N LYS A 125 24.26 17.89 33.57
CA LYS A 125 24.64 16.51 33.93
C LYS A 125 25.52 15.87 32.86
N ARG A 126 26.23 14.81 33.24
CA ARG A 126 27.04 13.98 32.32
C ARG A 126 26.64 12.52 32.44
N CYS A 127 26.89 11.74 31.38
CA CYS A 127 26.74 10.29 31.44
C CYS A 127 27.46 9.68 32.66
N GLY A 128 26.82 8.72 33.33
CA GLY A 128 27.30 8.12 34.58
C GLY A 128 28.69 7.47 34.49
N GLN A 129 29.15 7.12 33.29
CA GLN A 129 30.45 6.50 33.03
C GLN A 129 31.58 7.51 32.76
N LEU A 130 31.27 8.82 32.63
CA LEU A 130 32.26 9.85 32.35
C LEU A 130 32.86 10.43 33.64
N ASN A 131 34.11 10.92 33.53
CA ASN A 131 34.80 11.60 34.62
C ASN A 131 34.35 13.07 34.79
N GLY A 132 34.63 13.63 35.97
CA GLY A 132 34.41 15.05 36.25
C GLY A 132 32.93 15.42 36.40
N LYS A 133 32.13 14.51 36.97
CA LYS A 133 30.75 14.75 37.41
C LYS A 133 30.71 14.92 38.92
N ASP A 134 29.74 15.67 39.40
CA ASP A 134 29.50 15.84 40.82
C ASP A 134 28.01 15.83 41.14
N VAL A 135 27.68 15.71 42.42
CA VAL A 135 26.31 15.70 42.92
C VAL A 135 26.02 16.95 43.74
N VAL A 136 24.77 17.41 43.67
CA VAL A 136 24.27 18.55 44.46
C VAL A 136 24.20 18.18 45.96
N ASP A 137 24.01 19.18 46.81
CA ASP A 137 23.74 18.94 48.22
C ASP A 137 22.43 18.14 48.45
N MET A 138 22.28 17.63 49.68
CA MET A 138 21.12 16.82 50.05
C MET A 138 19.79 17.58 49.89
N GLU A 139 19.77 18.87 50.20
CA GLU A 139 18.55 19.67 50.16
C GLU A 139 18.03 19.81 48.73
N THR A 140 18.92 20.19 47.81
CA THR A 140 18.63 20.29 46.37
C THR A 140 18.20 18.94 45.80
N TYR A 141 18.85 17.85 46.19
CA TYR A 141 18.45 16.51 45.76
C TYR A 141 17.03 16.17 46.23
N LEU A 142 16.75 16.36 47.52
CA LEU A 142 15.42 16.09 48.07
C LEU A 142 14.35 17.03 47.49
N GLU A 143 14.68 18.27 47.16
CA GLU A 143 13.77 19.19 46.48
C GLU A 143 13.28 18.61 45.14
N ARG A 144 14.19 18.03 44.34
CA ARG A 144 13.82 17.37 43.07
C ARG A 144 12.90 16.17 43.31
N ILE A 145 13.23 15.31 44.27
CA ILE A 145 12.42 14.12 44.61
C ILE A 145 11.03 14.53 45.10
N VAL A 146 10.94 15.48 46.05
CA VAL A 146 9.66 15.97 46.58
C VAL A 146 8.84 16.64 45.48
N SER A 147 9.48 17.40 44.59
CA SER A 147 8.81 18.02 43.44
C SER A 147 8.19 16.97 42.51
N ALA A 148 8.93 15.90 42.21
CA ALA A 148 8.44 14.81 41.37
C ALA A 148 7.28 14.04 42.02
N VAL A 149 7.41 13.71 43.31
CA VAL A 149 6.38 13.01 44.10
C VAL A 149 5.10 13.85 44.20
N LYS A 150 5.22 15.17 44.40
CA LYS A 150 4.05 16.08 44.45
C LYS A 150 3.40 16.30 43.09
N ALA A 151 4.18 16.28 42.01
CA ALA A 151 3.67 16.52 40.66
C ALA A 151 2.97 15.30 40.05
N ARG A 152 3.27 14.10 40.55
CA ARG A 152 2.64 12.84 40.15
C ARG A 152 1.11 12.92 40.30
N ARG A 153 0.37 12.62 39.22
CA ARG A 153 -1.10 12.57 39.22
C ARG A 153 -1.62 11.16 39.29
N ASN A 154 -0.96 10.22 38.61
CA ASN A 154 -1.27 8.79 38.76
C ASN A 154 -0.50 8.24 39.98
N PRO A 155 -1.18 7.79 41.06
CA PRO A 155 -0.51 7.29 42.26
C PRO A 155 0.39 6.06 42.01
N ASP A 156 0.13 5.30 40.95
CA ASP A 156 0.93 4.13 40.59
C ASP A 156 2.21 4.48 39.81
N PHE A 157 2.35 5.70 39.27
CA PHE A 157 3.55 6.15 38.53
C PHE A 157 4.78 6.08 39.44
N LEU A 158 5.82 5.37 39.00
CA LEU A 158 7.03 5.17 39.80
C LEU A 158 7.94 6.39 39.75
N ILE A 159 8.30 6.91 40.92
CA ILE A 159 9.42 7.83 41.08
C ILE A 159 10.63 7.03 41.59
N ILE A 160 11.64 6.88 40.74
CA ILE A 160 12.89 6.18 41.06
C ILE A 160 13.95 7.23 41.42
N ALA A 161 14.45 7.18 42.65
CA ALA A 161 15.49 8.10 43.11
C ALA A 161 16.86 7.57 42.68
N ARG A 162 17.53 8.28 41.77
CA ARG A 162 18.90 7.97 41.36
C ARG A 162 19.91 8.81 42.13
N THR A 163 21.06 8.23 42.51
CA THR A 163 22.22 8.97 43.01
C THR A 163 23.49 8.56 42.29
N ASP A 164 24.31 9.55 41.95
CA ASP A 164 25.62 9.40 41.33
C ASP A 164 26.78 9.62 42.31
N ALA A 165 26.49 9.76 43.61
CA ALA A 165 27.47 10.05 44.67
C ALA A 165 28.64 9.04 44.70
N ARG A 166 28.37 7.78 44.32
CA ARG A 166 29.38 6.71 44.29
C ARG A 166 30.56 7.00 43.35
N ASN A 167 30.36 7.82 42.32
CA ASN A 167 31.39 8.20 41.33
C ASN A 167 31.52 9.72 41.20
N ALA A 168 31.06 10.48 42.19
CA ALA A 168 31.17 11.93 42.20
C ALA A 168 32.59 12.38 42.54
N ALA A 169 33.07 13.44 41.89
CA ALA A 169 34.44 13.94 42.05
C ALA A 169 34.74 14.33 43.51
N GLN A 170 33.81 14.97 44.21
CA GLN A 170 33.98 15.35 45.62
C GLN A 170 34.14 14.16 46.58
N PHE A 171 33.78 12.94 46.15
CA PHE A 171 33.94 11.70 46.93
C PHE A 171 35.01 10.76 46.33
N GLY A 172 35.91 11.27 45.50
CA GLY A 172 37.05 10.51 44.95
C GLY A 172 36.85 9.97 43.53
N GLY A 173 35.71 10.21 42.88
CA GLY A 173 35.47 9.87 41.47
C GLY A 173 35.71 8.38 41.16
N GLY A 174 36.58 8.09 40.20
CA GLY A 174 36.94 6.73 39.81
C GLY A 174 37.60 5.90 40.92
N ASP A 175 38.30 6.58 41.85
CA ASP A 175 39.01 5.98 42.98
C ASP A 175 38.18 6.02 44.29
N ALA A 176 36.90 6.39 44.19
CA ALA A 176 36.02 6.54 45.34
C ALA A 176 35.93 5.25 46.16
N GLY A 177 36.21 5.37 47.46
CA GLY A 177 36.18 4.28 48.43
C GLY A 177 34.84 4.12 49.15
N GLU A 178 34.89 3.58 50.37
CA GLU A 178 33.73 3.23 51.19
C GLU A 178 32.85 4.45 51.56
N GLU A 179 33.45 5.62 51.79
CA GLU A 179 32.73 6.84 52.15
C GLU A 179 31.70 7.25 51.08
N ALA A 180 32.07 7.13 49.80
CA ALA A 180 31.18 7.47 48.68
C ALA A 180 29.99 6.51 48.59
N PHE A 181 30.20 5.22 48.89
CA PHE A 181 29.13 4.23 48.94
C PHE A 181 28.14 4.55 50.06
N GLU A 182 28.63 4.79 51.28
CA GLU A 182 27.78 5.11 52.44
C GLU A 182 27.03 6.44 52.26
N GLU A 183 27.65 7.45 51.62
CA GLU A 183 26.96 8.70 51.27
C GLU A 183 25.84 8.47 50.26
N GLY A 184 26.06 7.63 49.24
CA GLY A 184 25.00 7.26 48.30
C GLY A 184 23.86 6.48 48.97
N VAL A 185 24.16 5.55 49.91
CA VAL A 185 23.14 4.86 50.72
C VAL A 185 22.33 5.87 51.55
N LYS A 186 23.01 6.83 52.18
CA LYS A 186 22.38 7.89 52.98
C LYS A 186 21.44 8.77 52.14
N ARG A 187 21.86 9.18 50.94
CA ARG A 187 21.04 9.92 49.97
C ARG A 187 19.79 9.16 49.55
N LEU A 188 19.94 7.89 49.19
CA LEU A 188 18.81 7.04 48.79
C LEU A 188 17.81 6.81 49.93
N LYS A 189 18.29 6.59 51.16
CA LYS A 189 17.40 6.49 52.33
C LYS A 189 16.60 7.78 52.56
N ALA A 190 17.25 8.94 52.38
CA ALA A 190 16.57 10.23 52.49
C ALA A 190 15.52 10.42 51.38
N ALA A 191 15.85 10.07 50.14
CA ALA A 191 14.91 10.14 49.01
C ALA A 191 13.71 9.20 49.15
N LEU A 192 13.92 7.96 49.63
CA LEU A 192 12.85 7.02 49.96
C LEU A 192 11.94 7.58 51.06
N LYS A 193 12.51 8.18 52.10
CA LYS A 193 11.75 8.87 53.16
C LYS A 193 10.96 10.07 52.63
N ALA A 194 11.47 10.75 51.59
CA ALA A 194 10.80 11.86 50.91
C ALA A 194 9.69 11.40 49.94
N GLY A 195 9.51 10.09 49.74
CA GLY A 195 8.41 9.52 48.97
C GLY A 195 8.79 8.87 47.64
N ALA A 196 10.08 8.74 47.33
CA ALA A 196 10.51 7.93 46.19
C ALA A 196 10.12 6.45 46.38
N ASP A 197 9.79 5.78 45.29
CA ASP A 197 9.28 4.40 45.31
C ASP A 197 10.39 3.35 45.22
N VAL A 198 11.47 3.68 44.51
CA VAL A 198 12.58 2.78 44.18
C VAL A 198 13.88 3.55 44.33
N ALA A 199 14.92 2.90 44.83
CA ALA A 199 16.25 3.47 44.94
C ALA A 199 17.18 2.95 43.82
N PHE A 200 18.04 3.82 43.29
CA PHE A 200 19.00 3.50 42.25
C PHE A 200 20.34 4.18 42.57
N MET A 201 21.35 3.40 42.96
CA MET A 201 22.72 3.90 43.03
C MET A 201 23.42 3.63 41.69
N GLU A 202 23.98 4.66 41.08
CA GLU A 202 24.79 4.50 39.87
C GLU A 202 26.17 3.92 40.22
N SER A 203 26.65 2.98 39.40
CA SER A 203 28.00 2.42 39.44
C SER A 203 28.46 1.75 40.76
N PRO A 204 27.68 0.83 41.40
CA PRO A 204 28.23 -0.06 42.42
C PRO A 204 29.33 -0.96 41.80
N ARG A 205 30.52 -1.05 42.41
CA ARG A 205 31.72 -1.57 41.73
C ARG A 205 31.77 -3.09 41.68
N THR A 206 31.27 -3.78 42.71
CA THR A 206 31.33 -5.25 42.82
C THR A 206 29.97 -5.87 43.12
N MET A 207 29.86 -7.20 42.94
CA MET A 207 28.64 -7.94 43.31
C MET A 207 28.38 -7.89 44.82
N GLU A 208 29.43 -7.90 45.63
CA GLU A 208 29.36 -7.75 47.08
C GLU A 208 28.78 -6.39 47.47
N GLU A 209 29.23 -5.31 46.79
CA GLU A 209 28.70 -3.97 46.99
C GLU A 209 27.23 -3.88 46.57
N GLY A 210 26.85 -4.51 45.45
CA GLY A 210 25.45 -4.65 45.05
C GLY A 210 24.59 -5.37 46.09
N ALA A 211 25.08 -6.48 46.66
CA ALA A 211 24.39 -7.20 47.73
C ALA A 211 24.21 -6.33 49.00
N ARG A 212 25.27 -5.59 49.37
CA ARG A 212 25.24 -4.65 50.50
C ARG A 212 24.22 -3.54 50.26
N LEU A 213 24.14 -3.00 49.06
CA LEU A 213 23.21 -1.95 48.69
C LEU A 213 21.75 -2.41 48.85
N VAL A 214 21.41 -3.57 48.28
CA VAL A 214 20.06 -4.16 48.41
C VAL A 214 19.71 -4.38 49.88
N LYS A 215 20.65 -4.94 50.66
CA LYS A 215 20.46 -5.15 52.11
C LYS A 215 20.28 -3.83 52.87
N ALA A 216 21.03 -2.78 52.53
CA ALA A 216 21.00 -1.51 53.23
C ALA A 216 19.70 -0.70 53.00
N LEU A 217 19.03 -0.93 51.87
CA LEU A 217 17.81 -0.22 51.45
C LEU A 217 16.52 -1.01 51.70
N ALA A 218 16.63 -2.28 52.08
CA ALA A 218 15.50 -3.12 52.46
C ALA A 218 14.59 -2.43 53.52
N PRO A 219 13.25 -2.56 53.41
CA PRO A 219 12.51 -3.40 52.47
C PRO A 219 12.20 -2.74 51.11
N HIS A 220 12.80 -1.59 50.80
CA HIS A 220 12.49 -0.85 49.57
C HIS A 220 13.11 -1.53 48.33
N PRO A 221 12.44 -1.48 47.18
CA PRO A 221 12.98 -2.03 45.94
C PRO A 221 14.19 -1.22 45.46
N VAL A 222 15.18 -1.92 44.92
CA VAL A 222 16.40 -1.33 44.37
C VAL A 222 16.51 -1.66 42.89
N MET A 223 16.86 -0.66 42.08
CA MET A 223 17.19 -0.79 40.66
C MET A 223 18.72 -0.83 40.47
N ILE A 224 19.18 -1.64 39.52
CA ILE A 224 20.58 -1.66 39.06
C ILE A 224 20.69 -1.30 37.58
N ASN A 225 21.74 -0.56 37.24
CA ASN A 225 22.14 -0.23 35.87
C ASN A 225 23.33 -1.09 35.43
N VAL A 226 23.13 -1.92 34.42
CA VAL A 226 24.14 -2.84 33.89
C VAL A 226 24.58 -2.37 32.50
N LEU A 227 25.83 -1.94 32.42
CA LEU A 227 26.45 -1.42 31.20
C LEU A 227 27.61 -2.34 30.78
N PRO A 228 27.80 -2.59 29.47
CA PRO A 228 28.87 -3.44 28.99
C PRO A 228 30.24 -2.81 29.28
N ASN A 229 31.08 -3.52 30.05
CA ASN A 229 32.43 -3.07 30.42
C ASN A 229 32.44 -1.71 31.15
N GLY A 230 31.37 -1.40 31.88
CA GLY A 230 31.26 -0.18 32.66
C GLY A 230 31.91 -0.28 34.04
N LEU A 231 31.69 0.76 34.85
CA LEU A 231 32.12 0.83 36.24
C LEU A 231 31.35 -0.13 37.16
N THR A 232 30.09 -0.45 36.81
CA THR A 232 29.36 -1.56 37.42
C THR A 232 29.91 -2.87 36.84
N GLY A 233 30.08 -3.89 37.69
CA GLY A 233 30.43 -5.22 37.21
C GLY A 233 29.50 -5.72 36.09
N ASN A 234 29.99 -6.63 35.24
CA ASN A 234 29.20 -7.23 34.16
C ASN A 234 28.21 -8.28 34.72
N TYR A 235 27.07 -7.82 35.26
CA TYR A 235 26.07 -8.69 35.89
C TYR A 235 25.22 -9.41 34.84
N LYS A 236 25.00 -10.70 35.05
CA LYS A 236 23.97 -11.44 34.30
C LYS A 236 22.59 -11.21 34.91
N VAL A 237 21.55 -11.53 34.15
CA VAL A 237 20.15 -11.45 34.61
C VAL A 237 19.94 -12.28 35.88
N GLU A 238 20.57 -13.45 35.97
CA GLU A 238 20.52 -14.34 37.12
C GLU A 238 21.21 -13.74 38.35
N ASP A 239 22.29 -12.98 38.16
CA ASP A 239 22.96 -12.28 39.26
C ASP A 239 22.06 -11.19 39.85
N CYS A 240 21.41 -10.40 39.00
CA CYS A 240 20.45 -9.38 39.44
C CYS A 240 19.32 -9.99 40.29
N LYS A 241 18.74 -11.12 39.85
CA LYS A 241 17.71 -11.86 40.58
C LYS A 241 18.24 -12.38 41.92
N ARG A 242 19.40 -13.06 41.90
CA ARG A 242 20.02 -13.67 43.09
C ARG A 242 20.36 -12.65 44.17
N LEU A 243 20.82 -11.47 43.76
CA LEU A 243 21.22 -10.39 44.68
C LEU A 243 20.02 -9.59 45.23
N GLY A 244 18.80 -9.83 44.71
CA GLY A 244 17.58 -9.21 45.21
C GLY A 244 17.26 -7.84 44.61
N PHE A 245 17.88 -7.48 43.48
CA PHE A 245 17.48 -6.28 42.74
C PHE A 245 16.08 -6.47 42.17
N LYS A 246 15.25 -5.42 42.27
CA LYS A 246 13.86 -5.49 41.83
C LYS A 246 13.67 -5.16 40.37
N LEU A 247 14.49 -4.24 39.88
CA LEU A 247 14.53 -3.79 38.49
C LEU A 247 15.98 -3.81 38.02
N ALA A 248 16.23 -4.24 36.80
CA ALA A 248 17.55 -4.18 36.18
C ALA A 248 17.42 -3.58 34.78
N ILE A 249 18.09 -2.45 34.55
CA ILE A 249 18.14 -1.82 33.24
C ILE A 249 19.41 -2.25 32.51
N TYR A 250 19.29 -2.49 31.20
CA TYR A 250 20.41 -2.75 30.29
C TYR A 250 20.39 -1.71 29.16
N PRO A 251 20.81 -0.45 29.42
CA PRO A 251 20.56 0.67 28.51
C PRO A 251 21.19 0.50 27.13
N CYS A 252 22.39 -0.07 27.06
CA CYS A 252 23.17 -0.17 25.82
C CYS A 252 22.76 -1.33 24.90
N THR A 253 21.79 -2.17 25.30
CA THR A 253 21.42 -3.39 24.55
C THR A 253 21.01 -3.09 23.12
N GLY A 254 20.33 -1.97 22.87
CA GLY A 254 19.89 -1.58 21.53
C GLY A 254 20.93 -0.77 20.76
N PHE A 255 21.31 0.40 21.27
CA PHE A 255 21.98 1.41 20.46
C PHE A 255 23.44 1.07 20.12
N ILE A 256 24.21 0.44 21.02
CA ILE A 256 25.62 0.09 20.70
C ILE A 256 25.68 -0.94 19.55
N PRO A 257 24.97 -2.08 19.61
CA PRO A 257 24.95 -3.02 18.48
C PRO A 257 24.41 -2.40 17.19
N ALA A 258 23.38 -1.55 17.28
CA ALA A 258 22.83 -0.86 16.11
C ALA A 258 23.88 0.04 15.43
N THR A 259 24.61 0.84 16.21
CA THR A 259 25.70 1.69 15.68
C THR A 259 26.78 0.85 15.00
N ILE A 260 27.23 -0.24 15.64
CA ILE A 260 28.24 -1.15 15.04
C ILE A 260 27.74 -1.75 13.73
N ALA A 261 26.47 -2.15 13.65
CA ALA A 261 25.88 -2.69 12.44
C ALA A 261 25.79 -1.65 11.32
N MET A 262 25.39 -0.42 11.64
CA MET A 262 25.36 0.70 10.69
C MET A 262 26.76 1.02 10.16
N GLU A 263 27.77 1.11 11.03
CA GLU A 263 29.17 1.33 10.62
C GLU A 263 29.65 0.26 9.64
N ARG A 264 29.35 -1.02 9.92
CA ARG A 264 29.71 -2.13 9.02
C ARG A 264 29.01 -2.03 7.66
N SER A 265 27.72 -1.72 7.66
CA SER A 265 26.94 -1.59 6.43
C SER A 265 27.43 -0.43 5.56
N TYR A 266 27.64 0.75 6.15
CA TYR A 266 28.16 1.92 5.43
C TYR A 266 29.59 1.71 4.93
N ALA A 267 30.46 1.08 5.72
CA ALA A 267 31.82 0.75 5.28
C ALA A 267 31.79 -0.20 4.07
N ALA A 268 30.94 -1.23 4.09
CA ALA A 268 30.81 -2.16 2.97
C ALA A 268 30.27 -1.47 1.71
N LEU A 269 29.28 -0.59 1.83
CA LEU A 269 28.76 0.17 0.69
C LEU A 269 29.85 1.07 0.09
N ARG A 270 30.63 1.76 0.93
CA ARG A 270 31.76 2.59 0.49
C ARG A 270 32.84 1.76 -0.22
N ASP A 271 33.22 0.62 0.35
CA ASP A 271 34.39 -0.14 -0.09
C ASP A 271 34.08 -1.12 -1.23
N LYS A 272 32.84 -1.64 -1.32
CA LYS A 272 32.41 -2.62 -2.33
C LYS A 272 31.41 -2.08 -3.35
N GLY A 273 30.80 -0.91 -3.11
CA GLY A 273 29.77 -0.33 -3.97
C GLY A 273 28.39 -0.99 -3.84
N THR A 274 28.16 -1.81 -2.82
CA THR A 274 26.87 -2.47 -2.55
C THR A 274 26.67 -2.75 -1.06
N ASP A 275 25.42 -2.76 -0.62
CA ASP A 275 24.96 -3.04 0.74
C ASP A 275 24.36 -4.45 0.91
N LEU A 276 24.19 -5.21 -0.18
CA LEU A 276 23.47 -6.49 -0.21
C LEU A 276 23.96 -7.51 0.84
N ASP A 277 25.27 -7.64 1.02
CA ASP A 277 25.87 -8.59 1.97
C ASP A 277 25.42 -8.33 3.42
N ASN A 278 25.25 -7.06 3.81
CA ASN A 278 24.90 -6.68 5.19
C ASN A 278 23.39 -6.58 5.43
N CYS A 279 22.59 -6.64 4.37
CA CYS A 279 21.14 -6.75 4.50
C CYS A 279 20.69 -8.20 4.79
N GLU A 280 21.60 -9.19 4.79
CA GLU A 280 21.31 -10.60 5.08
C GLU A 280 20.12 -11.16 4.26
N GLY A 281 19.97 -10.70 3.02
CA GLY A 281 18.87 -11.07 2.12
C GLY A 281 17.50 -10.45 2.46
N TRP A 282 17.43 -9.58 3.48
CA TRP A 282 16.21 -8.84 3.79
C TRP A 282 15.89 -7.82 2.70
N GLN A 283 14.59 -7.67 2.46
CA GLN A 283 13.99 -6.63 1.66
C GLN A 283 13.31 -5.61 2.57
N ILE A 284 12.85 -4.50 1.99
CA ILE A 284 12.11 -3.46 2.72
C ILE A 284 10.86 -4.01 3.42
N LYS A 285 10.22 -5.05 2.84
CA LYS A 285 9.07 -5.72 3.44
C LYS A 285 9.44 -6.38 4.78
N ASP A 286 10.59 -7.03 4.88
CA ASP A 286 11.03 -7.67 6.13
C ASP A 286 11.24 -6.62 7.24
N PHE A 287 11.77 -5.45 6.87
CA PHE A 287 11.84 -4.31 7.79
C PHE A 287 10.44 -3.85 8.23
N PHE A 288 9.50 -3.66 7.30
CA PHE A 288 8.11 -3.27 7.62
C PHE A 288 7.38 -4.30 8.49
N GLU A 289 7.63 -5.59 8.28
CA GLU A 289 7.09 -6.65 9.14
C GLU A 289 7.57 -6.49 10.59
N ARG A 290 8.81 -6.02 10.83
CA ARG A 290 9.31 -5.72 12.17
C ARG A 290 8.68 -4.48 12.78
N VAL A 291 8.31 -3.49 11.98
CA VAL A 291 7.71 -2.23 12.43
C VAL A 291 6.18 -2.18 12.28
N GLY A 292 5.49 -3.32 12.31
CA GLY A 292 4.04 -3.37 12.51
C GLY A 292 3.17 -3.38 11.25
N LEU A 293 3.71 -3.84 10.10
CA LEU A 293 2.94 -3.97 8.85
C LEU A 293 1.69 -4.86 9.02
N LYS A 294 1.84 -6.04 9.62
CA LYS A 294 0.73 -7.01 9.77
C LYS A 294 -0.42 -6.46 10.62
N PRO A 295 -0.20 -5.94 11.86
CA PRO A 295 -1.27 -5.29 12.63
C PRO A 295 -1.99 -4.16 11.90
N SER A 296 -1.27 -3.39 11.08
CA SER A 296 -1.84 -2.30 10.28
C SER A 296 -2.86 -2.82 9.26
N PHE A 297 -2.48 -3.83 8.47
CA PHE A 297 -3.39 -4.45 7.51
C PHE A 297 -4.54 -5.23 8.17
N ASP A 298 -4.28 -5.89 9.29
CA ASP A 298 -5.32 -6.62 10.02
C ASP A 298 -6.41 -5.67 10.54
N PHE A 299 -6.02 -4.48 11.01
CA PHE A 299 -6.97 -3.44 11.45
C PHE A 299 -7.75 -2.85 10.28
N ASP A 300 -7.08 -2.51 9.17
CA ASP A 300 -7.75 -1.98 7.97
C ASP A 300 -8.83 -2.95 7.45
N ARG A 301 -8.50 -4.25 7.39
CA ARG A 301 -9.44 -5.31 7.06
C ARG A 301 -10.61 -5.38 8.04
N ALA A 302 -10.34 -5.30 9.35
CA ALA A 302 -11.39 -5.34 10.37
C ALA A 302 -12.34 -4.13 10.28
N ILE A 303 -11.84 -2.93 9.93
CA ILE A 303 -12.68 -1.76 9.67
C ILE A 303 -13.54 -1.97 8.43
N ALA A 304 -12.96 -2.44 7.33
CA ALA A 304 -13.71 -2.76 6.11
C ALA A 304 -14.85 -3.78 6.37
N GLU A 305 -14.64 -4.74 7.28
CA GLU A 305 -15.65 -5.72 7.68
C GLU A 305 -16.72 -5.17 8.64
N SER A 306 -16.37 -4.21 9.50
CA SER A 306 -17.23 -3.71 10.59
C SER A 306 -18.02 -2.44 10.27
N VAL A 307 -17.65 -1.70 9.21
CA VAL A 307 -18.47 -0.59 8.71
C VAL A 307 -19.82 -1.15 8.25
N PRO A 308 -20.94 -0.74 8.86
CA PRO A 308 -22.27 -1.08 8.37
C PRO A 308 -22.34 -0.56 6.94
N ARG A 309 -22.38 -1.48 5.97
CA ARG A 309 -22.66 -1.13 4.59
C ARG A 309 -23.90 -0.24 4.62
N LEU A 310 -23.87 0.91 3.94
CA LEU A 310 -25.10 1.60 3.56
C LEU A 310 -25.97 0.53 2.92
N ALA A 311 -26.96 0.07 3.67
CA ALA A 311 -27.69 -1.14 3.36
C ALA A 311 -28.59 -0.83 2.18
N ILE A 312 -28.06 -0.99 0.98
CA ILE A 312 -28.85 -1.54 -0.11
C ILE A 312 -29.01 -3.01 0.30
N PRO A 313 -30.20 -3.43 0.75
CA PRO A 313 -30.37 -4.78 1.27
C PRO A 313 -29.91 -5.79 0.21
N PRO A 314 -29.38 -6.96 0.61
CA PRO A 314 -29.03 -8.00 -0.35
C PRO A 314 -30.21 -8.36 -1.23
N SER A 315 -31.46 -8.19 -0.75
CA SER A 315 -32.66 -8.30 -1.57
C SER A 315 -32.77 -7.22 -2.63
N ALA A 316 -32.30 -5.99 -2.41
CA ALA A 316 -32.28 -4.93 -3.42
C ALA A 316 -31.12 -5.10 -4.41
N VAL A 317 -29.98 -5.67 -4.03
CA VAL A 317 -28.93 -6.08 -4.99
C VAL A 317 -29.34 -7.35 -5.72
N LEU A 318 -29.97 -8.31 -5.05
CA LEU A 318 -30.55 -9.51 -5.67
C LEU A 318 -31.80 -9.18 -6.46
N GLU A 319 -32.56 -8.13 -6.17
CA GLU A 319 -33.64 -7.59 -7.00
C GLU A 319 -33.06 -6.77 -8.13
N LEU A 320 -32.01 -5.96 -7.94
CA LEU A 320 -31.32 -5.31 -9.05
C LEU A 320 -30.71 -6.35 -9.99
N VAL A 321 -30.12 -7.42 -9.45
CA VAL A 321 -29.54 -8.54 -10.19
C VAL A 321 -30.62 -9.46 -10.72
N ARG A 322 -31.73 -9.70 -10.03
CA ARG A 322 -32.85 -10.52 -10.53
C ARG A 322 -33.64 -9.77 -11.60
N ASP A 323 -33.87 -8.49 -11.45
CA ASP A 323 -34.50 -7.61 -12.45
C ASP A 323 -33.52 -7.39 -13.62
N ALA A 324 -32.21 -7.28 -13.35
CA ALA A 324 -31.15 -7.33 -14.36
C ALA A 324 -30.76 -8.75 -14.83
N LEU A 325 -31.46 -9.80 -14.40
CA LEU A 325 -31.33 -11.16 -14.95
C LEU A 325 -32.64 -11.57 -15.64
N ALA A 326 -33.74 -10.87 -15.36
CA ALA A 326 -35.07 -11.15 -15.89
C ALA A 326 -35.32 -10.50 -17.26
N ASP A 327 -34.54 -9.48 -17.67
CA ASP A 327 -34.79 -8.73 -18.91
C ASP A 327 -33.52 -8.34 -19.71
N VAL A 328 -32.40 -9.04 -19.52
CA VAL A 328 -31.07 -8.45 -19.80
C VAL A 328 -30.31 -9.08 -20.97
N GLY A 329 -29.84 -8.20 -21.87
CA GLY A 329 -28.94 -8.52 -22.97
C GLY A 329 -27.50 -8.69 -22.49
N GLY A 330 -26.73 -9.55 -23.18
CA GLY A 330 -25.33 -9.89 -22.85
C GLY A 330 -24.42 -8.81 -22.22
N PRO A 331 -24.30 -7.58 -22.75
CA PRO A 331 -23.30 -6.60 -22.30
C PRO A 331 -23.39 -6.16 -20.82
N GLU A 332 -24.52 -6.38 -20.16
CA GLU A 332 -24.74 -5.93 -18.78
C GLU A 332 -23.93 -6.73 -17.74
N TYR A 333 -23.52 -7.98 -18.06
CA TYR A 333 -22.71 -8.81 -17.17
C TYR A 333 -21.31 -8.23 -16.93
N ILE A 334 -20.67 -7.67 -17.97
CA ILE A 334 -19.34 -7.05 -17.85
C ILE A 334 -19.41 -5.73 -17.08
N LEU A 335 -20.49 -4.96 -17.28
CA LEU A 335 -20.75 -3.75 -16.51
C LEU A 335 -20.94 -4.04 -15.01
N ILE A 336 -21.64 -5.13 -14.66
CA ILE A 336 -21.77 -5.59 -13.27
C ILE A 336 -20.40 -5.97 -12.69
N ASN A 337 -19.60 -6.74 -13.43
CA ASN A 337 -18.23 -7.08 -13.00
C ASN A 337 -17.40 -5.82 -12.74
N PHE A 338 -17.41 -4.87 -13.67
CA PHE A 338 -16.68 -3.61 -13.53
C PHE A 338 -17.20 -2.77 -12.35
N ALA A 339 -18.52 -2.70 -12.13
CA ALA A 339 -19.10 -2.02 -10.98
C ALA A 339 -18.65 -2.65 -9.65
N THR A 340 -18.55 -3.99 -9.58
CA THR A 340 -18.02 -4.66 -8.39
C THR A 340 -16.53 -4.36 -8.17
N LEU A 341 -15.73 -4.23 -9.22
CA LEU A 341 -14.35 -3.74 -9.11
C LEU A 341 -14.31 -2.34 -8.49
N LEU A 342 -15.07 -1.38 -9.03
CA LEU A 342 -15.10 -0.02 -8.50
C LEU A 342 -15.58 0.05 -7.04
N TYR A 343 -16.48 -0.86 -6.66
CA TYR A 343 -17.00 -0.93 -5.29
C TYR A 343 -15.97 -1.52 -4.30
N PHE A 344 -15.32 -2.63 -4.66
CA PHE A 344 -14.43 -3.35 -3.76
C PHE A 344 -12.97 -2.90 -3.81
N ASP A 345 -12.52 -2.32 -4.93
CA ASP A 345 -11.16 -1.82 -5.10
C ASP A 345 -11.14 -0.52 -5.91
N PRO A 346 -11.62 0.60 -5.33
CA PRO A 346 -11.59 1.91 -5.99
C PRO A 346 -10.17 2.46 -6.15
N ALA A 347 -9.19 1.91 -5.42
CA ALA A 347 -7.80 2.32 -5.52
C ALA A 347 -7.10 1.61 -6.69
N TYR A 348 -7.52 0.41 -7.08
CA TYR A 348 -6.91 -0.36 -8.17
C TYR A 348 -5.42 -0.66 -7.93
N LEU A 349 -5.08 -0.98 -6.68
CA LEU A 349 -3.72 -1.33 -6.26
C LEU A 349 -3.51 -2.85 -6.35
N THR A 350 -2.25 -3.31 -6.32
CA THR A 350 -1.96 -4.73 -6.15
C THR A 350 -2.31 -5.18 -4.73
N ASP A 351 -2.55 -6.47 -4.51
CA ASP A 351 -2.83 -7.06 -3.19
C ASP A 351 -1.66 -6.85 -2.19
N GLN A 352 -0.45 -6.53 -2.69
CA GLN A 352 0.70 -6.20 -1.85
C GLN A 352 0.71 -4.73 -1.41
N GLU A 353 0.11 -3.84 -2.22
CA GLU A 353 0.06 -2.39 -2.01
C GLU A 353 -1.27 -1.91 -1.38
N GLY A 354 -2.31 -2.75 -1.38
CA GLY A 354 -3.62 -2.45 -0.80
C GLY A 354 -4.51 -3.68 -0.64
N ALA A 355 -5.69 -3.50 -0.02
CA ALA A 355 -6.68 -4.56 0.09
C ALA A 355 -7.39 -4.78 -1.26
N GLY A 356 -7.21 -5.96 -1.86
CA GLY A 356 -7.88 -6.33 -3.10
C GLY A 356 -9.33 -6.76 -2.95
N PRO A 357 -10.05 -6.96 -4.07
CA PRO A 357 -11.43 -7.46 -4.04
C PRO A 357 -11.54 -8.78 -3.26
N PRO A 358 -12.63 -9.00 -2.50
CA PRO A 358 -12.89 -10.27 -1.87
C PRO A 358 -12.85 -11.42 -2.88
N ARG A 359 -12.24 -12.54 -2.52
CA ARG A 359 -11.96 -13.64 -3.44
C ARG A 359 -13.17 -14.18 -4.19
N TRP A 360 -14.36 -14.13 -3.57
CA TRP A 360 -15.58 -14.60 -4.20
C TRP A 360 -16.02 -13.74 -5.40
N VAL A 361 -15.59 -12.47 -5.46
CA VAL A 361 -15.90 -11.53 -6.55
C VAL A 361 -15.27 -12.00 -7.86
N TYR A 362 -14.09 -12.61 -7.83
CA TYR A 362 -13.49 -13.18 -9.04
C TYR A 362 -14.34 -14.31 -9.64
N PHE A 363 -15.07 -15.09 -8.83
CA PHE A 363 -16.01 -16.08 -9.38
C PHE A 363 -17.21 -15.42 -10.06
N THR A 364 -17.67 -14.27 -9.56
CA THR A 364 -18.71 -13.50 -10.26
C THR A 364 -18.19 -12.96 -11.58
N TRP A 365 -16.91 -12.57 -11.65
CA TRP A 365 -16.29 -12.12 -12.90
C TRP A 365 -16.19 -13.26 -13.93
N ALA A 366 -15.75 -14.44 -13.48
CA ALA A 366 -15.71 -15.65 -14.28
C ALA A 366 -17.08 -16.00 -14.88
N LEU A 367 -18.13 -15.99 -14.05
CA LEU A 367 -19.50 -16.27 -14.49
C LEU A 367 -20.02 -15.19 -15.43
N GLY A 368 -19.83 -13.91 -15.10
CA GLY A 368 -20.27 -12.80 -15.93
C GLY A 368 -19.66 -12.82 -17.32
N LEU A 369 -18.34 -13.05 -17.42
CA LEU A 369 -17.64 -13.16 -18.71
C LEU A 369 -18.08 -14.40 -19.49
N PHE A 370 -18.25 -15.55 -18.82
CA PHE A 370 -18.73 -16.76 -19.47
C PHE A 370 -20.15 -16.59 -20.04
N PHE A 371 -21.06 -15.96 -19.29
CA PHE A 371 -22.42 -15.70 -19.74
C PHE A 371 -22.46 -14.67 -20.86
N TYR A 372 -21.67 -13.60 -20.78
CA TYR A 372 -21.51 -12.61 -21.85
C TYR A 372 -21.20 -13.31 -23.18
N GLN A 373 -20.10 -14.08 -23.20
CA GLN A 373 -19.63 -14.79 -24.39
C GLN A 373 -20.62 -15.85 -24.89
N THR A 374 -21.31 -16.52 -23.97
CA THR A 374 -22.32 -17.53 -24.32
C THR A 374 -23.53 -16.90 -24.98
N PHE A 375 -24.05 -15.80 -24.43
CA PHE A 375 -25.22 -15.12 -24.99
C PHE A 375 -24.91 -14.43 -26.30
N ASP A 376 -23.74 -13.83 -26.42
CA ASP A 376 -23.24 -13.28 -27.67
C ASP A 376 -23.20 -14.35 -28.80
N ALA A 377 -22.59 -15.50 -28.51
CA ALA A 377 -22.54 -16.61 -29.46
C ALA A 377 -23.93 -17.19 -29.80
N ILE A 378 -24.88 -17.18 -28.87
CA ILE A 378 -26.26 -17.60 -29.08
C ILE A 378 -26.99 -16.60 -29.97
N ASP A 379 -26.87 -15.30 -29.70
CA ASP A 379 -27.55 -14.25 -30.46
C ASP A 379 -27.08 -14.25 -31.91
N GLY A 380 -25.77 -14.27 -32.16
CA GLY A 380 -25.23 -14.36 -33.52
C GLY A 380 -25.69 -15.62 -34.26
N LYS A 381 -25.78 -16.78 -33.57
CA LYS A 381 -26.34 -18.02 -34.17
C LYS A 381 -27.82 -17.87 -34.49
N GLN A 382 -28.59 -17.25 -33.61
CA GLN A 382 -30.02 -17.05 -33.79
C GLN A 382 -30.29 -16.06 -34.93
N ALA A 383 -29.57 -14.93 -34.99
CA ALA A 383 -29.67 -13.94 -36.06
C ALA A 383 -29.39 -14.57 -37.45
N ARG A 384 -28.38 -15.45 -37.56
CA ARG A 384 -28.11 -16.19 -38.81
C ARG A 384 -29.21 -17.18 -39.14
N ARG A 385 -29.77 -17.90 -38.14
CA ARG A 385 -30.86 -18.86 -38.35
C ARG A 385 -32.17 -18.19 -38.78
N THR A 386 -32.46 -17.00 -38.26
CA THR A 386 -33.70 -16.27 -38.55
C THR A 386 -33.57 -15.33 -39.76
N GLY A 387 -32.37 -15.24 -40.36
CA GLY A 387 -32.10 -14.33 -41.48
C GLY A 387 -32.10 -12.84 -41.07
N MET A 388 -31.96 -12.56 -39.78
CA MET A 388 -31.96 -11.21 -39.20
C MET A 388 -30.54 -10.62 -39.07
N ALA A 389 -29.51 -11.34 -39.50
CA ALA A 389 -28.16 -10.80 -39.60
C ALA A 389 -28.13 -9.64 -40.62
N GLY A 390 -27.74 -8.45 -40.18
CA GLY A 390 -27.67 -7.27 -41.02
C GLY A 390 -26.75 -6.19 -40.45
N PRO A 391 -26.54 -5.09 -41.20
CA PRO A 391 -25.62 -4.00 -40.82
C PRO A 391 -25.86 -3.41 -39.42
N LEU A 392 -27.12 -3.34 -39.00
CA LEU A 392 -27.47 -2.87 -37.67
C LEU A 392 -26.99 -3.86 -36.58
N GLY A 393 -27.15 -5.16 -36.82
CA GLY A 393 -26.70 -6.20 -35.91
C GLY A 393 -25.18 -6.22 -35.76
N GLU A 394 -24.45 -6.15 -36.88
CA GLU A 394 -22.99 -6.05 -36.90
C GLU A 394 -22.48 -4.84 -36.10
N MET A 395 -23.15 -3.70 -36.22
CA MET A 395 -22.79 -2.48 -35.47
C MET A 395 -23.09 -2.58 -33.97
N PHE A 396 -24.17 -3.27 -33.57
CA PHE A 396 -24.50 -3.47 -32.16
C PHE A 396 -23.55 -4.48 -31.51
N ASP A 397 -23.35 -5.61 -32.15
CA ASP A 397 -22.51 -6.72 -31.69
C ASP A 397 -21.05 -6.23 -31.48
N HIS A 398 -20.40 -5.78 -32.55
CA HIS A 398 -19.01 -5.32 -32.49
C HIS A 398 -18.84 -3.98 -31.75
N GLY A 399 -19.86 -3.12 -31.74
CA GLY A 399 -19.85 -1.88 -30.97
C GLY A 399 -19.84 -2.13 -29.46
N CYS A 400 -20.64 -3.09 -28.99
CA CYS A 400 -20.65 -3.54 -27.60
C CYS A 400 -19.34 -4.24 -27.22
N ASP A 401 -18.80 -5.11 -28.08
CA ASP A 401 -17.50 -5.75 -27.86
C ASP A 401 -16.36 -4.74 -27.71
N ALA A 402 -16.36 -3.68 -28.53
CA ALA A 402 -15.32 -2.66 -28.49
C ALA A 402 -15.28 -1.93 -27.13
N LEU A 403 -16.44 -1.69 -26.51
CA LEU A 403 -16.53 -1.14 -25.16
C LEU A 403 -16.04 -2.14 -24.11
N ASN A 404 -16.51 -3.38 -24.20
CA ASN A 404 -16.22 -4.42 -23.23
C ASN A 404 -14.73 -4.77 -23.21
N THR A 405 -14.03 -4.65 -24.34
CA THR A 405 -12.58 -4.89 -24.43
C THR A 405 -11.79 -4.11 -23.37
N THR A 406 -12.14 -2.84 -23.13
CA THR A 406 -11.45 -2.01 -22.12
C THR A 406 -11.79 -2.43 -20.69
N LEU A 407 -13.08 -2.65 -20.43
CA LEU A 407 -13.53 -3.06 -19.09
C LEU A 407 -12.92 -4.40 -18.70
N GLU A 408 -12.88 -5.33 -19.65
CA GLU A 408 -12.32 -6.66 -19.46
C GLU A 408 -10.79 -6.64 -19.31
N ALA A 409 -10.10 -5.76 -20.04
CA ALA A 409 -8.66 -5.55 -19.86
C ALA A 409 -8.34 -5.08 -18.43
N ILE A 410 -9.11 -4.13 -17.90
CA ILE A 410 -8.97 -3.65 -16.52
C ILE A 410 -9.23 -4.79 -15.51
N LEU A 411 -10.35 -5.51 -15.65
CA LEU A 411 -10.70 -6.62 -14.75
C LEU A 411 -9.63 -7.73 -14.78
N THR A 412 -9.15 -8.10 -15.96
CA THR A 412 -8.13 -9.15 -16.15
C THR A 412 -6.80 -8.73 -15.52
N CYS A 413 -6.35 -7.50 -15.77
CA CYS A 413 -5.11 -6.99 -15.17
C CYS A 413 -5.20 -6.97 -13.64
N ARG A 414 -6.38 -6.65 -13.10
CA ARG A 414 -6.56 -6.71 -11.66
C ARG A 414 -6.52 -8.13 -11.10
N ALA A 415 -7.12 -9.09 -11.80
CA ALA A 415 -7.09 -10.50 -11.40
C ALA A 415 -5.69 -11.11 -11.47
N LEU A 416 -4.85 -10.64 -12.39
CA LEU A 416 -3.43 -10.96 -12.51
C LEU A 416 -2.52 -10.19 -11.53
N ASN A 417 -3.11 -9.41 -10.63
CA ASN A 417 -2.41 -8.61 -9.64
C ASN A 417 -1.45 -7.56 -10.23
N LEU A 418 -1.73 -7.03 -11.43
CA LEU A 418 -0.89 -6.01 -12.09
C LEU A 418 -1.14 -4.58 -11.58
N GLY A 419 -2.36 -4.28 -11.12
CA GLY A 419 -2.74 -2.98 -10.54
C GLY A 419 -2.34 -1.77 -11.40
N ARG A 420 -1.79 -0.74 -10.75
CA ARG A 420 -1.30 0.50 -11.39
C ARG A 420 0.10 0.34 -12.01
N SER A 421 0.19 -0.40 -13.11
CA SER A 421 1.47 -0.69 -13.77
C SER A 421 1.45 -0.42 -15.27
N TRP A 422 2.64 -0.25 -15.84
CA TRP A 422 2.82 -0.17 -17.28
C TRP A 422 2.40 -1.47 -17.99
N TRP A 423 2.39 -2.60 -17.29
CA TRP A 423 1.81 -3.84 -17.81
C TRP A 423 0.32 -3.70 -18.05
N THR A 424 -0.45 -3.13 -17.12
CA THR A 424 -1.89 -2.84 -17.32
C THR A 424 -2.14 -1.97 -18.56
N ILE A 425 -1.31 -0.94 -18.76
CA ILE A 425 -1.40 -0.06 -19.93
C ILE A 425 -1.03 -0.80 -21.20
N ALA A 426 0.01 -1.63 -21.17
CA ALA A 426 0.40 -2.47 -22.30
C ALA A 426 -0.70 -3.49 -22.65
N SER A 427 -1.38 -4.08 -21.66
CA SER A 427 -2.51 -4.98 -21.86
C SER A 427 -3.69 -4.28 -22.53
N GLN A 428 -4.03 -3.06 -22.08
CA GLN A 428 -5.03 -2.22 -22.74
C GLN A 428 -4.65 -1.97 -24.20
N CYS A 429 -3.41 -1.55 -24.47
CA CYS A 429 -2.95 -1.33 -25.84
C CYS A 429 -3.03 -2.59 -26.69
N ALA A 430 -2.60 -3.73 -26.14
CA ALA A 430 -2.55 -4.99 -26.86
C ALA A 430 -3.97 -5.50 -27.20
N THR A 431 -4.91 -5.41 -26.26
CA THR A 431 -6.30 -5.80 -26.46
C THR A 431 -7.00 -4.91 -27.48
N LEU A 432 -6.82 -3.58 -27.38
CA LEU A 432 -7.34 -2.63 -28.36
C LEU A 432 -6.71 -2.83 -29.75
N ALA A 433 -5.40 -3.09 -29.82
CA ALA A 433 -4.71 -3.34 -31.08
C ALA A 433 -5.24 -4.60 -31.77
N ASN A 434 -5.47 -5.65 -31.00
CA ASN A 434 -6.02 -6.90 -31.49
C ASN A 434 -7.41 -6.69 -32.11
N PHE A 435 -8.28 -5.95 -31.39
CA PHE A 435 -9.63 -5.65 -31.86
C PHE A 435 -9.61 -4.75 -33.12
N TYR A 436 -8.81 -3.69 -33.11
CA TYR A 436 -8.68 -2.77 -34.25
C TYR A 436 -8.22 -3.50 -35.51
N LEU A 437 -7.22 -4.38 -35.36
CA LEU A 437 -6.67 -5.15 -36.46
C LEU A 437 -7.71 -6.09 -37.09
N SER A 438 -8.48 -6.81 -36.27
CA SER A 438 -9.53 -7.70 -36.75
C SER A 438 -10.62 -6.92 -37.49
N THR A 439 -11.06 -5.77 -36.98
CA THR A 439 -12.04 -4.94 -37.68
C THR A 439 -11.47 -4.27 -38.94
N TRP A 440 -10.18 -3.91 -38.95
CA TRP A 440 -9.48 -3.41 -40.14
C TRP A 440 -9.36 -4.48 -41.23
N GLU A 441 -9.09 -5.72 -40.84
CA GLU A 441 -9.06 -6.87 -41.73
C GLU A 441 -10.43 -7.11 -42.36
N GLU A 442 -11.49 -7.08 -41.55
CA GLU A 442 -12.86 -7.19 -42.04
C GLU A 442 -13.25 -6.04 -42.98
N TYR A 443 -12.91 -4.79 -42.65
CA TYR A 443 -13.16 -3.64 -43.52
C TYR A 443 -12.59 -3.84 -44.94
N HIS A 444 -11.45 -4.52 -45.07
CA HIS A 444 -10.78 -4.76 -46.35
C HIS A 444 -11.16 -6.06 -47.06
N THR A 445 -11.58 -7.08 -46.32
CA THR A 445 -11.84 -8.42 -46.87
C THR A 445 -13.35 -8.73 -46.98
N GLY A 446 -14.19 -8.01 -46.24
CA GLY A 446 -15.60 -8.29 -46.06
C GLY A 446 -15.88 -9.58 -45.28
N GLN A 447 -14.88 -10.12 -44.59
CA GLN A 447 -14.99 -11.33 -43.77
C GLN A 447 -14.18 -11.17 -42.48
N LEU A 448 -14.81 -11.42 -41.33
CA LEU A 448 -14.11 -11.53 -40.06
C LEU A 448 -13.38 -12.88 -39.98
N PHE A 449 -12.04 -12.85 -39.99
CA PHE A 449 -11.22 -14.04 -39.77
C PHE A 449 -10.97 -14.23 -38.27
N LEU A 450 -11.41 -15.36 -37.73
CA LEU A 450 -11.09 -15.75 -36.35
C LEU A 450 -9.72 -16.44 -36.32
N GLY A 451 -8.85 -16.00 -35.41
CA GLY A 451 -7.48 -16.54 -35.29
C GLY A 451 -7.47 -18.04 -34.97
N TYR A 452 -6.58 -18.80 -35.64
CA TYR A 452 -6.39 -20.24 -35.39
C TYR A 452 -5.75 -20.56 -34.04
N PHE A 453 -5.08 -19.58 -33.43
CA PHE A 453 -4.42 -19.68 -32.14
C PHE A 453 -4.86 -18.49 -31.28
N SER A 454 -5.39 -18.76 -30.09
CA SER A 454 -5.98 -17.74 -29.20
C SER A 454 -7.10 -16.92 -29.88
N GLY A 455 -8.06 -17.60 -30.49
CA GLY A 455 -9.29 -16.95 -30.98
C GLY A 455 -10.12 -16.35 -29.83
N PRO A 456 -11.19 -15.60 -30.13
CA PRO A 456 -12.00 -14.95 -29.09
C PRO A 456 -12.53 -15.91 -28.02
N VAL A 457 -12.92 -17.13 -28.40
CA VAL A 457 -13.43 -18.14 -27.47
C VAL A 457 -12.33 -18.66 -26.55
N GLU A 458 -11.19 -19.07 -27.12
CA GLU A 458 -10.05 -19.58 -26.34
C GLU A 458 -9.49 -18.48 -25.41
N GLY A 459 -9.40 -17.25 -25.89
CA GLY A 459 -8.97 -16.09 -25.11
C GLY A 459 -9.90 -15.82 -23.93
N ILE A 460 -11.21 -15.82 -24.17
CA ILE A 460 -12.22 -15.62 -23.12
C ILE A 460 -12.17 -16.75 -22.08
N LEU A 461 -12.13 -18.02 -22.51
CA LEU A 461 -12.05 -19.15 -21.58
C LEU A 461 -10.76 -19.14 -20.74
N MET A 462 -9.66 -18.65 -21.31
CA MET A 462 -8.42 -18.43 -20.58
C MET A 462 -8.58 -17.36 -19.49
N ILE A 463 -9.25 -16.24 -19.79
CA ILE A 463 -9.55 -15.19 -18.80
C ILE A 463 -10.52 -15.70 -17.72
N VAL A 464 -11.56 -16.47 -18.08
CA VAL A 464 -12.43 -17.17 -17.12
C VAL A 464 -11.60 -18.07 -16.19
N GLY A 465 -10.62 -18.78 -16.74
CA GLY A 465 -9.67 -19.58 -15.96
C GLY A 465 -8.82 -18.73 -15.02
N ILE A 466 -8.33 -17.57 -15.47
CA ILE A 466 -7.59 -16.61 -14.64
C ILE A 466 -8.45 -16.17 -13.45
N TYR A 467 -9.70 -15.76 -13.68
CA TYR A 467 -10.62 -15.38 -12.63
C TYR A 467 -10.89 -16.51 -11.64
N PHE A 468 -11.07 -17.73 -12.13
CA PHE A 468 -11.27 -18.88 -11.25
C PHE A 468 -10.05 -19.14 -10.37
N ILE A 469 -8.84 -19.10 -10.94
CA ILE A 469 -7.58 -19.27 -10.20
C ILE A 469 -7.40 -18.15 -9.17
N SER A 470 -7.63 -16.89 -9.53
CA SER A 470 -7.57 -15.75 -8.60
C SER A 470 -8.61 -15.86 -7.48
N GLY A 471 -9.79 -16.42 -7.74
CA GLY A 471 -10.76 -16.73 -6.68
C GLY A 471 -10.27 -17.85 -5.75
N VAL A 472 -9.77 -18.95 -6.30
CA VAL A 472 -9.35 -20.16 -5.53
C VAL A 472 -8.03 -19.99 -4.80
N PHE A 473 -7.13 -19.11 -5.23
CA PHE A 473 -5.81 -18.94 -4.60
C PHE A 473 -5.51 -17.51 -4.13
N GLY A 474 -6.32 -16.52 -4.53
CA GLY A 474 -6.01 -15.10 -4.37
C GLY A 474 -5.19 -14.58 -5.57
N ALA A 475 -5.23 -13.27 -5.84
CA ALA A 475 -4.54 -12.69 -7.00
C ALA A 475 -3.01 -12.76 -6.87
N THR A 476 -2.46 -12.78 -5.65
CA THR A 476 -1.01 -12.92 -5.39
C THR A 476 -0.40 -14.22 -5.90
N VAL A 477 -1.19 -15.23 -6.27
CA VAL A 477 -0.70 -16.45 -6.94
C VAL A 477 0.07 -16.12 -8.22
N TRP A 478 -0.30 -15.03 -8.90
CA TRP A 478 0.32 -14.60 -10.15
C TRP A 478 1.67 -13.89 -9.95
N ASP A 479 2.01 -13.52 -8.71
CA ASP A 479 3.33 -12.96 -8.37
C ASP A 479 4.41 -14.06 -8.23
N GLN A 480 4.00 -15.34 -8.20
CA GLN A 480 4.92 -16.46 -8.09
C GLN A 480 5.83 -16.53 -9.32
N ARG A 481 7.07 -16.98 -9.11
CA ARG A 481 8.09 -17.09 -10.16
C ARG A 481 7.78 -18.27 -11.08
N PHE A 482 7.88 -18.03 -12.39
CA PHE A 482 7.57 -19.04 -13.40
C PHE A 482 8.41 -20.31 -13.24
N LEU A 483 9.71 -20.18 -12.95
CA LEU A 483 10.59 -21.34 -12.80
C LEU A 483 10.32 -22.14 -11.52
N ASP A 484 9.85 -21.49 -10.47
CA ASP A 484 9.48 -22.13 -9.20
C ASP A 484 8.19 -22.96 -9.38
N VAL A 485 7.17 -22.40 -10.03
CA VAL A 485 5.88 -23.07 -10.25
C VAL A 485 6.02 -24.25 -11.21
N THR A 486 6.80 -24.09 -12.27
CA THR A 486 7.06 -25.17 -13.24
C THR A 486 8.08 -26.20 -12.74
N ARG A 487 8.72 -25.96 -11.59
CA ARG A 487 9.82 -26.77 -11.03
C ARG A 487 11.04 -26.89 -11.96
N LEU A 488 11.14 -26.02 -12.97
CA LEU A 488 12.23 -26.00 -13.93
C LEU A 488 13.51 -25.37 -13.39
N ARG A 489 13.43 -24.71 -12.23
CA ARG A 489 14.59 -24.18 -11.50
C ARG A 489 15.65 -25.24 -11.21
N ASN A 490 15.24 -26.49 -11.00
CA ASN A 490 16.15 -27.60 -10.72
C ASN A 490 16.88 -28.14 -11.98
N VAL A 491 16.70 -27.49 -13.14
CA VAL A 491 17.37 -27.87 -14.40
C VAL A 491 18.39 -26.76 -14.73
N PRO A 492 19.69 -26.97 -14.44
CA PRO A 492 20.73 -25.93 -14.59
C PRO A 492 20.83 -25.34 -16.01
N ALA A 493 20.52 -26.13 -17.04
CA ALA A 493 20.50 -25.69 -18.43
C ALA A 493 19.37 -24.70 -18.75
N ILE A 494 18.30 -24.68 -17.96
CA ILE A 494 17.13 -23.82 -18.11
C ILE A 494 17.27 -22.58 -17.24
N GLU A 495 17.66 -22.73 -15.97
CA GLU A 495 17.87 -21.62 -15.02
C GLU A 495 18.86 -20.56 -15.54
N GLN A 496 19.91 -20.99 -16.25
CA GLN A 496 20.91 -20.06 -16.81
C GLN A 496 20.46 -19.34 -18.09
N ARG A 497 19.37 -19.77 -18.73
CA ARG A 497 18.96 -19.28 -20.06
C ARG A 497 17.60 -18.60 -20.09
N ILE A 498 16.70 -18.94 -19.17
CA ILE A 498 15.34 -18.40 -19.13
C ILE A 498 15.25 -17.39 -17.98
N PRO A 499 14.84 -16.12 -18.24
CA PRO A 499 14.59 -15.14 -17.20
C PRO A 499 13.53 -15.61 -16.20
N ASP A 500 13.81 -15.49 -14.90
CA ASP A 500 12.87 -15.87 -13.83
C ASP A 500 11.83 -14.77 -13.54
N ILE A 501 10.94 -14.58 -14.50
CA ILE A 501 9.84 -13.61 -14.42
C ILE A 501 8.65 -14.16 -13.64
N ALA A 502 7.80 -13.27 -13.12
CA ALA A 502 6.57 -13.65 -12.44
C ALA A 502 5.52 -14.22 -13.42
N LEU A 503 4.57 -15.01 -12.92
CA LEU A 503 3.53 -15.63 -13.77
C LEU A 503 2.66 -14.59 -14.50
N ASN A 504 2.33 -13.47 -13.86
CA ASN A 504 1.61 -12.37 -14.51
C ASN A 504 2.40 -11.76 -15.67
N GLU A 505 3.70 -11.50 -15.50
CA GLU A 505 4.59 -11.01 -16.56
C GLU A 505 4.76 -12.05 -17.68
N ALA A 506 4.89 -13.33 -17.34
CA ALA A 506 4.94 -14.42 -18.32
C ALA A 506 3.67 -14.48 -19.16
N PHE A 507 2.51 -14.28 -18.55
CA PHE A 507 1.23 -14.18 -19.26
C PHE A 507 1.19 -12.95 -20.19
N MET A 508 1.75 -11.81 -19.77
CA MET A 508 1.85 -10.63 -20.64
C MET A 508 2.74 -10.87 -21.86
N VAL A 509 3.88 -11.53 -21.66
CA VAL A 509 4.78 -11.91 -22.75
C VAL A 509 4.07 -12.88 -23.71
N PHE A 510 3.35 -13.87 -23.18
CA PHE A 510 2.52 -14.78 -23.98
C PHE A 510 1.47 -14.03 -24.81
N GLY A 511 0.74 -13.09 -24.20
CA GLY A 511 -0.23 -12.24 -24.89
C GLY A 511 0.41 -11.41 -26.02
N ALA A 512 1.60 -10.86 -25.79
CA ALA A 512 2.35 -10.11 -26.81
C ALA A 512 2.73 -10.97 -28.01
N PHE A 513 3.13 -12.24 -27.79
CA PHE A 513 3.36 -13.20 -28.87
C PHE A 513 2.08 -13.50 -29.66
N GLY A 514 0.94 -13.66 -28.95
CA GLY A 514 -0.37 -13.86 -29.59
C GLY A 514 -0.76 -12.69 -30.50
N LEU A 515 -0.60 -11.46 -30.01
CA LEU A 515 -0.85 -10.24 -30.80
C LEU A 515 0.07 -10.14 -32.02
N ALA A 516 1.37 -10.41 -31.85
CA ALA A 516 2.33 -10.37 -32.96
C ALA A 516 1.97 -11.37 -34.07
N PHE A 517 1.53 -12.58 -33.68
CA PHE A 517 1.05 -13.57 -34.62
C PHE A 517 -0.22 -13.10 -35.35
N ASN A 518 -1.18 -12.51 -34.62
CA ASN A 518 -2.40 -11.99 -35.23
C ASN A 518 -2.10 -10.87 -36.25
N ILE A 519 -1.22 -9.92 -35.93
CA ILE A 519 -0.74 -8.87 -36.86
C ILE A 519 -0.26 -9.46 -38.18
N VAL A 520 0.59 -10.49 -38.12
CA VAL A 520 1.12 -11.14 -39.31
C VAL A 520 0.02 -11.83 -40.11
N VAL A 521 -0.85 -12.58 -39.45
CA VAL A 521 -1.92 -13.34 -40.10
C VAL A 521 -2.95 -12.42 -40.76
N SER A 522 -3.46 -11.41 -40.05
CA SER A 522 -4.43 -10.45 -40.60
C SER A 522 -3.86 -9.69 -41.79
N TYR A 523 -2.58 -9.32 -41.74
CA TYR A 523 -1.92 -8.71 -42.90
C TYR A 523 -1.85 -9.65 -44.11
N ILE A 524 -1.45 -10.91 -43.90
CA ILE A 524 -1.41 -11.92 -44.96
C ILE A 524 -2.79 -12.09 -45.61
N ASN A 525 -3.86 -12.12 -44.81
CA ASN A 525 -5.23 -12.28 -45.29
C ASN A 525 -5.68 -11.07 -46.13
N VAL A 526 -5.42 -9.85 -45.66
CA VAL A 526 -5.71 -8.62 -46.43
C VAL A 526 -4.93 -8.59 -47.74
N VAL A 527 -3.63 -8.91 -47.72
CA VAL A 527 -2.80 -8.96 -48.94
C VAL A 527 -3.35 -9.99 -49.93
N LYS A 528 -3.67 -11.20 -49.47
CA LYS A 528 -4.26 -12.26 -50.31
C LYS A 528 -5.56 -11.80 -50.94
N HIS A 529 -6.46 -11.19 -50.17
CA HIS A 529 -7.74 -10.69 -50.67
C HIS A 529 -7.54 -9.56 -51.70
N ARG A 530 -6.68 -8.58 -51.41
CA ARG A 530 -6.35 -7.46 -52.32
C ARG A 530 -5.75 -7.93 -53.63
N LEU A 531 -4.83 -8.91 -53.59
CA LEU A 531 -4.27 -9.51 -54.79
C LEU A 531 -5.33 -10.26 -55.60
N SER A 532 -6.24 -10.98 -54.95
CA SER A 532 -7.34 -11.69 -55.64
C SER A 532 -8.33 -10.74 -56.33
N THR A 533 -8.52 -9.53 -55.78
CA THR A 533 -9.40 -8.49 -56.33
C THR A 533 -8.66 -7.46 -57.21
N LYS A 534 -7.38 -7.70 -57.55
CA LYS A 534 -6.50 -6.83 -58.35
C LYS A 534 -6.33 -5.41 -57.80
N GLN A 535 -6.35 -5.27 -56.48
CA GLN A 535 -6.12 -4.00 -55.77
C GLN A 535 -4.69 -3.91 -55.21
N ASN A 536 -4.24 -2.69 -54.87
CA ASN A 536 -2.91 -2.47 -54.30
C ASN A 536 -2.82 -3.06 -52.86
N PRO A 537 -1.86 -3.95 -52.58
CA PRO A 537 -1.71 -4.58 -51.26
C PRO A 537 -1.06 -3.68 -50.20
N LEU A 538 -0.41 -2.58 -50.58
CA LEU A 538 0.32 -1.69 -49.65
C LEU A 538 -0.54 -0.53 -49.13
N THR A 539 -1.53 -0.07 -49.89
CA THR A 539 -2.44 1.00 -49.47
C THR A 539 -3.13 0.73 -48.12
N PRO A 540 -3.59 -0.51 -47.81
CA PRO A 540 -4.14 -0.87 -46.50
C PRO A 540 -3.25 -0.54 -45.30
N LEU A 541 -1.92 -0.64 -45.44
CA LEU A 541 -0.98 -0.41 -44.34
C LEU A 541 -1.07 1.01 -43.79
N ILE A 542 -1.35 1.99 -44.66
CA ILE A 542 -1.47 3.38 -44.23
C ILE A 542 -2.75 3.58 -43.39
N TYR A 543 -3.80 2.78 -43.62
CA TYR A 543 -5.03 2.81 -42.83
C TYR A 543 -4.89 2.18 -41.43
N LEU A 544 -3.73 1.58 -41.12
CA LEU A 544 -3.40 1.20 -39.74
C LEU A 544 -2.96 2.41 -38.90
N LEU A 545 -2.42 3.48 -39.51
CA LEU A 545 -1.85 4.64 -38.81
C LEU A 545 -2.76 5.32 -37.78
N PRO A 546 -4.09 5.43 -37.98
CA PRO A 546 -4.98 6.05 -36.99
C PRO A 546 -4.87 5.44 -35.59
N PHE A 547 -4.65 4.13 -35.47
CA PHE A 547 -4.51 3.48 -34.16
C PHE A 547 -3.19 3.80 -33.44
N PRO A 548 -1.99 3.64 -34.04
CA PRO A 548 -0.76 4.10 -33.42
C PRO A 548 -0.75 5.59 -33.10
N VAL A 549 -1.38 6.44 -33.93
CA VAL A 549 -1.49 7.89 -33.66
C VAL A 549 -2.31 8.16 -32.39
N SER A 550 -3.46 7.49 -32.22
CA SER A 550 -4.25 7.64 -30.99
C SER A 550 -3.49 7.10 -29.77
N VAL A 551 -2.85 5.94 -29.90
CA VAL A 551 -2.03 5.34 -28.83
C VAL A 551 -0.91 6.30 -28.42
N LEU A 552 -0.19 6.92 -29.36
CA LEU A 552 0.87 7.87 -29.07
C LEU A 552 0.38 9.10 -28.31
N ALA A 553 -0.82 9.61 -28.63
CA ALA A 553 -1.41 10.72 -27.89
C ALA A 553 -1.69 10.33 -26.43
N GLU A 554 -2.26 9.15 -26.21
CA GLU A 554 -2.55 8.65 -24.85
C GLU A 554 -1.26 8.37 -24.07
N PHE A 555 -0.24 7.76 -24.69
CA PHE A 555 1.05 7.54 -24.04
C PHE A 555 1.74 8.84 -23.70
N ALA A 556 1.75 9.82 -24.61
CA ALA A 556 2.34 11.13 -24.34
C ALA A 556 1.70 11.79 -23.12
N TRP A 557 0.37 11.72 -23.00
CA TRP A 557 -0.34 12.24 -21.83
C TRP A 557 -0.02 11.45 -20.56
N LEU A 558 -0.12 10.13 -20.63
CA LEU A 558 0.09 9.24 -19.50
C LEU A 558 1.54 9.29 -18.98
N SER A 559 2.54 9.48 -19.84
CA SER A 559 3.95 9.49 -19.44
C SER A 559 4.38 10.77 -18.72
N ALA A 560 3.54 11.79 -18.60
CA ALA A 560 3.91 13.04 -17.93
C ALA A 560 3.81 12.94 -16.40
N PRO A 561 4.73 13.58 -15.64
CA PRO A 561 5.87 14.38 -16.09
C PRO A 561 7.07 13.55 -16.59
N SER A 562 7.18 12.29 -16.16
CA SER A 562 8.15 11.33 -16.70
C SER A 562 7.59 9.91 -16.63
N PHE A 563 8.11 9.01 -17.46
CA PHE A 563 7.65 7.62 -17.54
C PHE A 563 7.66 6.89 -16.17
N LYS A 564 8.54 7.29 -15.26
CA LYS A 564 8.65 6.72 -13.90
C LYS A 564 7.75 7.40 -12.87
N GLU A 565 7.36 8.64 -13.11
CA GLU A 565 6.65 9.48 -12.15
C GLU A 565 5.24 9.87 -12.66
N SER A 566 4.70 9.08 -13.59
CA SER A 566 3.41 9.34 -14.24
C SER A 566 2.33 9.75 -13.23
N ALA A 567 1.81 10.96 -13.41
CA ALA A 567 0.82 11.54 -12.49
C ALA A 567 -0.51 10.78 -12.55
N ILE A 568 -0.87 10.27 -13.73
CA ILE A 568 -2.12 9.54 -13.96
C ILE A 568 -1.96 8.08 -13.52
N LEU A 569 -0.95 7.36 -14.02
CA LEU A 569 -0.78 5.92 -13.79
C LEU A 569 -0.68 5.59 -12.31
N HIS A 570 0.10 6.35 -11.54
CA HIS A 570 0.33 6.07 -10.13
C HIS A 570 -0.78 6.61 -9.19
N SER A 571 -1.92 6.99 -9.75
CA SER A 571 -3.07 7.52 -9.01
C SER A 571 -4.37 6.78 -9.36
N PRO A 572 -5.45 6.94 -8.56
CA PRO A 572 -6.78 6.43 -8.93
C PRO A 572 -7.33 6.98 -10.26
N MET A 573 -6.70 8.01 -10.85
CA MET A 573 -7.10 8.57 -12.14
C MET A 573 -6.88 7.60 -13.31
N VAL A 574 -6.06 6.55 -13.13
CA VAL A 574 -5.77 5.58 -14.20
C VAL A 574 -7.04 4.90 -14.72
N ILE A 575 -8.01 4.57 -13.84
CA ILE A 575 -9.26 3.92 -14.24
C ILE A 575 -10.13 4.83 -15.12
N PRO A 576 -10.55 6.03 -14.68
CA PRO A 576 -11.33 6.91 -15.54
C PRO A 576 -10.57 7.31 -16.81
N PHE A 577 -9.24 7.42 -16.77
CA PHE A 577 -8.40 7.63 -17.95
C PHE A 577 -8.54 6.46 -18.95
N MET A 578 -8.34 5.22 -18.50
CA MET A 578 -8.49 4.02 -19.34
C MET A 578 -9.92 3.87 -19.89
N CYS A 579 -10.95 4.14 -19.09
CA CYS A 579 -12.34 4.16 -19.57
C CYS A 579 -12.55 5.22 -20.65
N SER A 580 -11.95 6.41 -20.49
CA SER A 580 -12.05 7.46 -21.50
C SER A 580 -11.38 7.05 -22.80
N TRP A 581 -10.19 6.43 -22.74
CA TRP A 581 -9.50 5.87 -23.89
C TRP A 581 -10.33 4.77 -24.57
N GLY A 582 -10.90 3.86 -23.79
CA GLY A 582 -11.77 2.79 -24.29
C GLY A 582 -12.99 3.30 -25.06
N LEU A 583 -13.65 4.35 -24.55
CA LEU A 583 -14.77 5.00 -25.23
C LEU A 583 -14.35 5.67 -26.56
N GLN A 584 -13.19 6.35 -26.57
CA GLN A 584 -12.64 6.94 -27.79
C GLN A 584 -12.30 5.86 -28.83
N PHE A 585 -11.73 4.75 -28.38
CA PHE A 585 -11.45 3.60 -29.22
C PHE A 585 -12.73 2.97 -29.78
N ALA A 586 -13.74 2.74 -28.93
CA ALA A 586 -15.02 2.18 -29.35
C ALA A 586 -15.69 3.08 -30.40
N HIS A 587 -15.60 4.40 -30.26
CA HIS A 587 -16.05 5.34 -31.28
C HIS A 587 -15.26 5.22 -32.59
N GLN A 588 -13.93 5.18 -32.52
CA GLN A 588 -13.06 5.01 -33.68
C GLN A 588 -13.40 3.74 -34.47
N VAL A 589 -13.52 2.61 -33.79
CA VAL A 589 -13.81 1.32 -34.45
C VAL A 589 -15.26 1.27 -34.94
N SER A 590 -16.22 1.79 -34.18
CA SER A 590 -17.62 1.87 -34.63
C SER A 590 -17.76 2.71 -35.91
N ARG A 591 -16.93 3.73 -36.10
CA ARG A 591 -16.87 4.49 -37.35
C ARG A 591 -16.25 3.70 -38.51
N MET A 592 -15.28 2.84 -38.22
CA MET A 592 -14.70 1.93 -39.23
C MET A 592 -15.72 0.89 -39.67
N ILE A 593 -16.48 0.31 -38.73
CA ILE A 593 -17.61 -0.59 -39.01
C ILE A 593 -18.67 0.14 -39.83
N LEU A 594 -19.07 1.34 -39.40
CA LEU A 594 -20.04 2.15 -40.14
C LEU A 594 -19.57 2.42 -41.58
N ALA A 595 -18.29 2.76 -41.76
CA ALA A 595 -17.71 2.99 -43.07
C ALA A 595 -17.71 1.72 -43.94
N HIS A 596 -17.45 0.55 -43.35
CA HIS A 596 -17.57 -0.74 -44.02
C HIS A 596 -19.00 -0.97 -44.53
N VAL A 597 -19.98 -0.97 -43.61
CA VAL A 597 -21.36 -1.35 -43.93
C VAL A 597 -22.07 -0.33 -44.84
N THR A 598 -21.65 0.94 -44.80
CA THR A 598 -22.19 2.01 -45.68
C THR A 598 -21.32 2.31 -46.89
N LYS A 599 -20.19 1.61 -47.06
CA LYS A 599 -19.20 1.83 -48.14
C LYS A 599 -18.66 3.27 -48.20
N GLN A 600 -18.52 3.92 -47.05
CA GLN A 600 -17.91 5.24 -46.97
C GLN A 600 -16.37 5.15 -47.03
N PRO A 601 -15.67 6.27 -47.29
CA PRO A 601 -14.21 6.32 -47.16
C PRO A 601 -13.75 5.98 -45.73
N PHE A 602 -12.53 5.46 -45.63
CA PHE A 602 -11.92 5.08 -44.35
C PHE A 602 -11.85 6.29 -43.38
N PRO A 603 -12.25 6.14 -42.10
CA PRO A 603 -12.24 7.23 -41.13
C PRO A 603 -10.81 7.49 -40.60
N TRP A 604 -10.12 8.46 -41.18
CA TRP A 604 -8.74 8.81 -40.79
C TRP A 604 -8.57 9.53 -39.45
N TRP A 605 -9.60 10.24 -39.01
CA TRP A 605 -9.52 11.15 -37.88
C TRP A 605 -10.71 10.96 -36.96
N ASP A 606 -10.47 10.97 -35.66
CA ASP A 606 -11.49 11.05 -34.63
C ASP A 606 -11.47 12.37 -33.87
N SER A 607 -12.62 13.04 -33.81
CA SER A 607 -12.76 14.30 -33.09
C SER A 607 -12.53 14.16 -31.59
N MET A 608 -12.72 12.98 -31.02
CA MET A 608 -12.51 12.76 -29.59
C MET A 608 -11.04 12.90 -29.19
N TRP A 609 -10.09 12.59 -30.10
CA TRP A 609 -8.65 12.68 -29.83
C TRP A 609 -8.17 14.09 -29.47
N ILE A 610 -8.94 15.12 -29.80
CA ILE A 610 -8.61 16.50 -29.42
C ILE A 610 -8.41 16.60 -27.91
N TRP A 611 -9.22 15.89 -27.12
CA TRP A 611 -9.10 15.92 -25.66
C TRP A 611 -7.82 15.24 -25.16
N SER A 612 -7.46 14.10 -25.76
CA SER A 612 -6.22 13.40 -25.45
C SER A 612 -4.98 14.18 -25.89
N ILE A 613 -5.04 14.83 -27.06
CA ILE A 613 -3.96 15.70 -27.57
C ILE A 613 -3.79 16.94 -26.69
N VAL A 614 -4.89 17.60 -26.29
CA VAL A 614 -4.83 18.76 -25.38
C VAL A 614 -4.26 18.33 -24.02
N GLY A 615 -4.70 17.19 -23.49
CA GLY A 615 -4.15 16.62 -22.27
C GLY A 615 -2.66 16.30 -22.37
N ALA A 616 -2.24 15.67 -23.46
CA ALA A 616 -0.85 15.35 -23.74
C ALA A 616 0.03 16.60 -23.83
N VAL A 617 -0.38 17.58 -24.63
CA VAL A 617 0.37 18.83 -24.82
C VAL A 617 0.48 19.58 -23.50
N ASP A 618 -0.64 19.76 -22.78
CA ASP A 618 -0.67 20.50 -21.52
C ASP A 618 0.19 19.84 -20.43
N ALA A 619 0.07 18.51 -20.25
CA ALA A 619 0.85 17.78 -19.25
C ALA A 619 2.36 17.78 -19.54
N ASN A 620 2.75 17.90 -20.82
CA ASN A 620 4.16 17.94 -21.24
C ASN A 620 4.68 19.37 -21.47
N LEU A 621 3.93 20.43 -21.13
CA LEU A 621 4.43 21.81 -21.21
C LEU A 621 5.78 22.05 -20.52
N PRO A 622 6.10 21.40 -19.37
CA PRO A 622 7.41 21.54 -18.76
C PRO A 622 8.55 21.07 -19.67
N VAL A 623 8.32 20.00 -20.44
CA VAL A 623 9.31 19.46 -21.38
C VAL A 623 9.32 20.23 -22.70
N LEU A 624 8.15 20.65 -23.17
CA LEU A 624 7.99 21.29 -24.48
C LEU A 624 8.40 22.76 -24.49
N LEU A 625 8.08 23.50 -23.42
CA LEU A 625 8.20 24.98 -23.36
C LEU A 625 8.80 25.50 -22.05
N ASP A 626 9.38 24.62 -21.20
CA ASP A 626 9.92 24.98 -19.88
C ASP A 626 8.93 25.77 -19.01
N ARG A 627 7.66 25.35 -19.06
CA ARG A 627 6.54 26.03 -18.41
C ARG A 627 5.63 25.04 -17.71
N GLU A 628 5.11 25.43 -16.54
CA GLU A 628 4.07 24.67 -15.84
C GLU A 628 2.82 24.41 -16.71
N PRO A 629 2.16 23.24 -16.58
CA PRO A 629 0.90 22.95 -17.25
C PRO A 629 -0.14 24.05 -16.99
N LEU A 630 -0.94 24.42 -17.99
CA LEU A 630 -1.98 25.44 -17.83
C LEU A 630 -3.23 24.85 -17.18
N ILE A 631 -3.62 23.65 -17.61
CA ILE A 631 -4.82 22.95 -17.15
C ILE A 631 -4.46 22.02 -15.98
N GLN A 632 -3.39 21.24 -16.11
CA GLN A 632 -3.04 20.16 -15.19
C GLN A 632 -1.98 20.55 -14.14
N ASN A 633 -1.91 21.83 -13.74
CA ASN A 633 -0.93 22.37 -12.77
C ASN A 633 -1.03 21.81 -11.34
N SER A 634 -2.00 20.95 -11.05
CA SER A 634 -2.14 20.30 -9.75
C SER A 634 -2.83 18.95 -9.92
N ARG A 635 -2.61 18.04 -8.97
CA ARG A 635 -3.26 16.71 -8.98
C ARG A 635 -4.79 16.79 -9.06
N ARG A 636 -5.38 17.80 -8.40
CA ARG A 636 -6.83 18.04 -8.44
C ARG A 636 -7.29 18.44 -9.84
N ASN A 637 -6.57 19.36 -10.50
CA ASN A 637 -6.96 19.82 -11.83
C ASN A 637 -6.71 18.75 -12.89
N ALA A 638 -5.64 17.96 -12.76
CA ALA A 638 -5.42 16.77 -13.57
C ALA A 638 -6.59 15.78 -13.45
N ALA A 639 -7.06 15.51 -12.22
CA ALA A 639 -8.22 14.65 -11.99
C ALA A 639 -9.49 15.21 -12.66
N ILE A 640 -9.78 16.50 -12.45
CA ILE A 640 -10.93 17.17 -13.08
C ILE A 640 -10.88 17.03 -14.60
N PHE A 641 -9.71 17.23 -15.20
CA PHE A 641 -9.55 17.15 -16.65
C PHE A 641 -9.72 15.71 -17.17
N VAL A 642 -9.18 14.69 -16.48
CA VAL A 642 -9.41 13.27 -16.83
C VAL A 642 -10.90 12.91 -16.74
N TYR A 643 -11.60 13.30 -15.67
CA TYR A 643 -13.04 13.03 -15.54
C TYR A 643 -13.88 13.81 -16.56
N LEU A 644 -13.47 15.02 -16.92
CA LEU A 644 -14.10 15.79 -18.00
C LEU A 644 -13.95 15.08 -19.34
N THR A 645 -12.73 14.61 -19.66
CA THR A 645 -12.47 13.83 -20.88
C THR A 645 -13.31 12.56 -20.90
N LEU A 646 -13.43 11.83 -19.78
CA LEU A 646 -14.32 10.67 -19.67
C LEU A 646 -15.78 11.05 -19.97
N ALA A 647 -16.29 12.12 -19.36
CA ALA A 647 -17.66 12.57 -19.56
C ALA A 647 -17.92 12.98 -21.02
N VAL A 648 -16.99 13.70 -21.65
CA VAL A 648 -17.11 14.12 -23.05
C VAL A 648 -17.04 12.92 -23.99
N SER A 649 -16.15 11.97 -23.75
CA SER A 649 -16.07 10.71 -24.52
C SER A 649 -17.37 9.92 -24.42
N PHE A 650 -17.92 9.79 -23.21
CA PHE A 650 -19.20 9.10 -23.00
C PHE A 650 -20.34 9.77 -23.74
N LEU A 651 -20.52 11.08 -23.58
CA LEU A 651 -21.59 11.84 -24.24
C LEU A 651 -21.46 11.81 -25.76
N SER A 652 -20.23 11.90 -26.27
CA SER A 652 -19.95 11.88 -27.70
C SER A 652 -20.23 10.49 -28.31
N TYR A 653 -19.85 9.41 -27.61
CA TYR A 653 -20.12 8.04 -28.05
C TYR A 653 -21.62 7.72 -27.97
N ALA A 654 -22.29 8.06 -26.86
CA ALA A 654 -23.73 7.87 -26.70
C ALA A 654 -24.53 8.62 -27.78
N ARG A 655 -24.12 9.86 -28.10
CA ARG A 655 -24.69 10.63 -29.21
C ARG A 655 -24.47 9.93 -30.55
N PHE A 656 -23.25 9.45 -30.82
CA PHE A 656 -22.93 8.73 -32.05
C PHE A 656 -23.82 7.49 -32.20
N CYS A 657 -23.87 6.61 -31.19
CA CYS A 657 -24.72 5.41 -31.21
C CYS A 657 -26.18 5.78 -31.46
N THR A 658 -26.71 6.77 -30.72
CA THR A 658 -28.11 7.20 -30.86
C THR A 658 -28.43 7.68 -32.27
N LEU A 659 -27.55 8.50 -32.87
CA LEU A 659 -27.74 9.01 -34.23
C LEU A 659 -27.70 7.89 -35.26
N VAL A 660 -26.68 7.03 -35.20
CA VAL A 660 -26.53 5.98 -36.20
C VAL A 660 -27.63 4.93 -36.09
N ILE A 661 -27.99 4.50 -34.87
CA ILE A 661 -29.13 3.60 -34.64
C ILE A 661 -30.40 4.24 -35.18
N ARG A 662 -30.66 5.51 -34.86
CA ARG A 662 -31.85 6.22 -35.35
C ARG A 662 -31.87 6.33 -36.87
N ASP A 663 -30.76 6.63 -37.51
CA ASP A 663 -30.68 6.77 -38.96
C ASP A 663 -30.88 5.43 -39.67
N ILE A 664 -30.23 4.36 -39.19
CA ILE A 664 -30.38 3.01 -39.75
C ILE A 664 -31.82 2.49 -39.55
N THR A 665 -32.39 2.65 -38.35
CA THR A 665 -33.76 2.21 -38.05
C THR A 665 -34.80 2.98 -38.87
N ASN A 666 -34.65 4.30 -39.01
CA ASN A 666 -35.52 5.11 -39.86
C ASN A 666 -35.39 4.72 -41.35
N TYR A 667 -34.18 4.47 -41.83
CA TYR A 667 -33.94 4.12 -43.24
C TYR A 667 -34.46 2.72 -43.59
N LEU A 668 -34.16 1.72 -42.75
CA LEU A 668 -34.55 0.33 -42.97
C LEU A 668 -35.99 0.04 -42.55
N GLY A 669 -36.64 0.95 -41.81
CA GLY A 669 -37.99 0.75 -41.29
C GLY A 669 -38.09 -0.33 -40.20
N ILE A 670 -36.97 -0.65 -39.55
CA ILE A 670 -36.87 -1.60 -38.44
C ILE A 670 -36.91 -0.81 -37.13
N ALA A 671 -37.54 -1.35 -36.08
CA ALA A 671 -37.50 -0.72 -34.78
C ALA A 671 -36.45 -1.38 -33.89
N CYS A 672 -35.61 -0.55 -33.26
CA CYS A 672 -34.67 -1.01 -32.26
C CYS A 672 -35.46 -1.48 -31.02
N PHE A 673 -35.23 -2.70 -30.56
CA PHE A 673 -35.86 -3.29 -29.36
C PHE A 673 -37.40 -3.45 -29.39
N THR A 674 -38.08 -3.23 -30.53
CA THR A 674 -39.54 -3.45 -30.67
C THR A 674 -39.90 -3.95 -32.07
N VAL A 675 -41.05 -4.62 -32.21
CA VAL A 675 -41.54 -5.13 -33.52
C VAL A 675 -42.56 -4.13 -34.09
N ARG A 676 -42.28 -3.56 -35.28
CA ARG A 676 -43.22 -2.71 -36.03
C ARG A 676 -43.88 -3.46 -37.18
N LYS A 677 -45.10 -3.04 -37.55
CA LYS A 677 -45.85 -3.52 -38.73
C LYS A 677 -46.19 -2.31 -39.61
N LYS A 678 -46.19 -2.48 -40.93
CA LYS A 678 -46.74 -1.46 -41.84
C LYS A 678 -48.25 -1.39 -41.67
N ASP A 679 -48.78 -0.19 -41.50
CA ASP A 679 -50.22 0.04 -41.56
C ASP A 679 -50.73 0.02 -43.01
N ARG A 680 -52.04 0.23 -43.18
CA ARG A 680 -52.69 0.22 -44.51
C ARG A 680 -52.22 1.36 -45.43
N SER A 681 -51.58 2.40 -44.90
CA SER A 681 -50.97 3.51 -45.66
C SER A 681 -49.51 3.22 -46.04
N GLY A 682 -48.92 2.13 -45.54
CA GLY A 682 -47.53 1.76 -45.81
C GLY A 682 -46.53 2.41 -44.85
N GLU A 683 -46.99 3.10 -43.80
CA GLU A 683 -46.13 3.67 -42.75
C GLU A 683 -45.87 2.66 -41.62
N TRP A 684 -44.66 2.71 -41.05
CA TRP A 684 -44.22 1.80 -39.99
C TRP A 684 -44.69 2.25 -38.60
N VAL A 685 -45.66 1.53 -38.03
CA VAL A 685 -46.23 1.78 -36.70
C VAL A 685 -45.98 0.60 -35.75
N GLU A 686 -46.12 0.80 -34.43
CA GLU A 686 -45.96 -0.30 -33.45
C GLU A 686 -46.95 -1.44 -33.70
N ALA A 687 -46.50 -2.70 -33.59
CA ALA A 687 -47.35 -3.86 -33.87
C ALA A 687 -48.61 -3.91 -32.99
N SER A 688 -48.50 -3.45 -31.73
CA SER A 688 -49.61 -3.26 -30.80
C SER A 688 -50.69 -2.32 -31.35
N ALA A 689 -50.31 -1.25 -32.05
CA ALA A 689 -51.22 -0.28 -32.65
C ALA A 689 -51.92 -0.80 -33.93
N VAL A 690 -51.29 -1.73 -34.65
CA VAL A 690 -51.89 -2.41 -35.81
C VAL A 690 -52.88 -3.47 -35.38
N ASP A 691 -52.55 -4.23 -34.34
CA ASP A 691 -53.40 -5.30 -33.81
C ASP A 691 -54.56 -4.76 -32.95
N ALA A 692 -54.43 -3.58 -32.33
CA ALA A 692 -55.53 -2.92 -31.63
C ALA A 692 -56.68 -2.43 -32.53
N LYS A 693 -56.45 -2.27 -33.85
CA LYS A 693 -57.49 -1.90 -34.83
C LYS A 693 -58.21 -3.10 -35.47
N LYS A 694 -57.98 -4.32 -34.96
CA LYS A 694 -58.66 -5.55 -35.41
C LYS A 694 -59.86 -5.97 -34.54
N HIS A 695 -60.21 -5.20 -33.51
CA HIS A 695 -61.42 -5.39 -32.72
C HIS A 695 -62.45 -4.31 -32.99
#